data_AF-A0ABD4TVR3-F1
#
_entry.id   AF-A0ABD4TVR3-F1
#
_cell.length_a   1.000
_cell.length_b   1.000
_cell.length_c   1.000
_cell.angle_alpha   90.00
_cell.angle_beta   90.00
_cell.angle_gamma   90.00
#
_symmetry.space_group_name_H-M   'P 1'
#
loop_
_entity.id
_entity.type
_entity.pdbx_description
1 polymer ?
#
loop_
_entity_poly.entity_id
_entity_poly.type
_entity_poly.pdbx_seq_one_letter_code
_entity_poly.pdbx_strand_id
1 'polypeptide(L)'
;MLLLVVLLASIPAVWFIWNYQRANIPEPHEIETAQISNLYFNDGKTDLARIVPPEGNRVQIPLEQVPVDVQNAVLAAEDRDFWDNSGFSFTGFGRAVIGQITGNASAGGGSTITQQYVKNALVGNEHSYERKAKELVYSIKMTHSWTKEEILNAYLNTVYFGRNAYGIEAAAHAFFDKPASELTLEEGGVLASSIQLPSQLDPWTNPDGAKARWNYVMDGLVETNKLDPAKRAGLQYPETRDPSTYSAYTEASGPNGLIKNQVMTELATIGISESDLTNRGLKITTTIDPNSQAEVERISREQLSYLQDDARTGVVAIDPKTGAVRAYYGGDDPSGWDYANAGLQTGSTFKIFALAAALQQGIPLNAMYSATPVTLPGGHVVTNWDGGGAGMISMLDATRTSSNTAFMRIQDDLDNTTQDTADMAHALGVARSIPGIPVTLRENGGQPYEGIVLGQYQSRVLDMATAVSTLTNRGLAHPTHFVQRVTDAYGEVLYEFDPGYTERRVSQQVADNVIKAMQSVVPYSNAVLAGGRPSAAKTGTAQLGNTGLNKDAWTVGSTPQLAVAVWVGTADNTSAIFNSYGGNMFGADTPGRIWKNVLDSLLQGQDFEYFPEASPVYWGVNPYSGGVNLGGYYGGFSGNSTTGTPSDAAAPSSVADAPAGEAGPGQPAAPAPAPAPAPAPAPAPAPRPDPVQDAIDQVINDIFG
;
A
#
# COMPACT_ATOMS: atom_id res chain seq x y z
N MET A 1 6.25 22.08 -55.32
CA MET A 1 5.94 20.90 -54.47
C MET A 1 7.16 20.02 -54.24
N LEU A 2 7.83 19.51 -55.29
CA LEU A 2 9.06 18.70 -55.15
C LEU A 2 10.18 19.42 -54.37
N LEU A 3 10.44 20.69 -54.69
CA LEU A 3 11.41 21.53 -53.99
C LEU A 3 11.09 21.73 -52.51
N LEU A 4 9.81 21.78 -52.14
CA LEU A 4 9.35 21.96 -50.76
C LEU A 4 9.53 20.66 -49.96
N VAL A 5 9.27 19.51 -50.60
CA VAL A 5 9.51 18.18 -50.02
C VAL A 5 11.01 17.93 -49.81
N VAL A 6 11.85 18.32 -50.77
CA VAL A 6 13.31 18.24 -50.64
C VAL A 6 13.82 19.17 -49.53
N LEU A 7 13.29 20.39 -49.41
CA LEU A 7 13.66 21.31 -48.33
C LEU A 7 13.23 20.78 -46.95
N LEU A 8 12.01 20.25 -46.83
CA LEU A 8 11.48 19.67 -45.60
C LEU A 8 12.24 18.41 -45.15
N ALA A 9 12.75 17.60 -46.09
CA ALA A 9 13.60 16.44 -45.78
C ALA A 9 15.05 16.82 -45.47
N SER A 10 15.54 17.93 -46.04
CA SER A 10 16.94 18.36 -45.86
C SER A 10 17.26 18.85 -44.45
N ILE A 11 16.30 19.49 -43.76
CA ILE A 11 16.52 20.03 -42.41
C ILE A 11 16.75 18.90 -41.38
N PRO A 12 15.90 17.85 -41.29
CA PRO A 12 16.16 16.71 -40.43
C PRO A 12 17.44 15.95 -40.79
N ALA A 13 17.75 15.82 -42.09
CA ALA A 13 18.95 15.13 -42.54
C ALA A 13 20.23 15.87 -42.12
N VAL A 14 20.26 17.19 -42.29
CA VAL A 14 21.39 18.03 -41.83
C VAL A 14 21.50 18.00 -40.31
N TRP A 15 20.39 18.09 -39.58
CA TRP A 15 20.38 17.96 -38.12
C TRP A 15 20.92 16.60 -37.67
N PHE A 16 20.49 15.51 -38.31
CA PHE A 16 20.96 14.15 -38.01
C PHE A 16 22.45 14.01 -38.27
N ILE A 17 22.94 14.41 -39.45
CA ILE A 17 24.37 14.34 -39.81
C ILE A 17 25.20 15.16 -38.82
N TRP A 18 24.74 16.37 -38.48
CA TRP A 18 25.44 17.26 -37.55
C TRP A 18 25.56 16.66 -36.14
N ASN A 19 24.48 16.09 -35.62
CA ASN A 19 24.49 15.43 -34.31
C ASN A 19 25.26 14.12 -34.35
N TYR A 20 25.16 13.33 -35.42
CA TYR A 20 25.91 12.08 -35.60
C TYR A 20 27.43 12.32 -35.58
N GLN A 21 27.91 13.39 -36.24
CA GLN A 21 29.33 13.73 -36.23
C GLN A 21 29.83 14.18 -34.85
N ARG A 22 28.95 14.76 -34.02
CA ARG A 22 29.29 15.28 -32.68
C ARG A 22 29.01 14.30 -31.53
N ALA A 23 28.21 13.28 -31.75
CA ALA A 23 27.89 12.28 -30.73
C ALA A 23 29.13 11.45 -30.40
N ASN A 24 29.70 11.58 -29.21
CA ASN A 24 30.77 10.69 -28.78
C ASN A 24 30.16 9.41 -28.20
N ILE A 25 30.51 8.25 -28.76
CA ILE A 25 30.18 6.94 -28.18
C ILE A 25 31.36 6.57 -27.29
N PRO A 26 31.19 6.49 -25.97
CA PRO A 26 32.27 6.06 -25.08
C PRO A 26 32.63 4.59 -25.39
N GLU A 27 33.84 4.16 -25.05
CA GLU A 27 34.16 2.74 -25.15
C GLU A 27 33.27 1.90 -24.20
N PRO A 28 33.05 0.59 -24.45
CA PRO A 28 32.16 -0.24 -23.63
C PRO A 28 32.42 -0.22 -22.13
N HIS A 29 33.66 0.05 -21.72
CA HIS A 29 34.09 0.18 -20.33
C HIS A 29 34.11 1.62 -19.81
N GLU A 30 33.93 2.63 -20.66
CA GLU A 30 33.90 4.07 -20.29
C GLU A 30 32.48 4.58 -20.03
N ILE A 31 31.43 3.82 -20.40
CA ILE A 31 30.03 4.11 -20.03
C ILE A 31 29.78 3.85 -18.52
N GLU A 32 30.82 3.56 -17.75
CA GLU A 32 30.75 3.43 -16.29
C GLU A 32 30.75 4.80 -15.60
N THR A 33 29.57 5.31 -15.25
CA THR A 33 29.40 6.08 -14.00
C THR A 33 28.01 5.85 -13.42
N ALA A 34 27.73 4.62 -12.97
CA ALA A 34 26.79 4.42 -11.88
C ALA A 34 27.13 5.36 -10.72
N GLN A 35 26.23 6.29 -10.40
CA GLN A 35 26.38 7.15 -9.23
C GLN A 35 25.47 6.66 -8.13
N ILE A 36 26.04 6.43 -6.94
CA ILE A 36 25.29 6.01 -5.75
C ILE A 36 24.25 7.06 -5.41
N SER A 37 22.98 6.67 -5.38
CA SER A 37 21.94 7.52 -4.81
C SER A 37 21.86 7.30 -3.30
N ASN A 38 21.82 8.41 -2.56
CA ASN A 38 21.81 8.40 -1.10
C ASN A 38 20.44 8.85 -0.59
N LEU A 39 19.87 8.07 0.32
CA LEU A 39 18.69 8.43 1.09
C LEU A 39 19.16 8.99 2.42
N TYR A 40 18.66 10.18 2.75
CA TYR A 40 18.93 10.88 3.99
C TYR A 40 17.66 10.94 4.85
N PHE A 41 17.86 10.98 6.16
CA PHE A 41 16.82 11.45 7.08
C PHE A 41 16.42 12.91 6.78
N ASN A 42 15.41 13.42 7.49
CA ASN A 42 14.86 14.77 7.31
C ASN A 42 15.88 15.91 7.50
N ASP A 43 16.99 15.67 8.17
CA ASP A 43 18.09 16.63 8.35
C ASP A 43 18.92 16.83 7.07
N GLY A 44 18.72 16.00 6.04
CA GLY A 44 19.41 16.02 4.77
C GLY A 44 20.91 15.70 4.86
N LYS A 45 21.37 15.14 5.98
CA LYS A 45 22.80 14.88 6.29
C LYS A 45 23.07 13.49 6.84
N THR A 46 22.18 12.95 7.65
CA THR A 46 22.33 11.60 8.22
C THR A 46 21.90 10.57 7.18
N ASP A 47 22.80 9.65 6.83
CA ASP A 47 22.53 8.57 5.88
C ASP A 47 21.47 7.62 6.46
N LEU A 48 20.38 7.41 5.72
CA LEU A 48 19.33 6.45 6.03
C LEU A 48 19.58 5.12 5.32
N ALA A 49 19.85 5.20 4.01
CA ALA A 49 20.16 4.05 3.17
C ALA A 49 20.93 4.50 1.92
N ARG A 50 21.60 3.56 1.27
CA ARG A 50 22.21 3.79 -0.05
C ARG A 50 21.62 2.86 -1.08
N ILE A 51 21.27 3.43 -2.22
CA ILE A 51 20.95 2.68 -3.44
C ILE A 51 22.26 2.59 -4.21
N VAL A 52 22.92 1.45 -4.03
CA VAL A 52 24.17 1.17 -4.73
C VAL A 52 23.79 0.54 -6.07
N PRO A 53 24.16 1.17 -7.21
CA PRO A 53 24.00 0.52 -8.49
C PRO A 53 24.83 -0.75 -8.50
N PRO A 54 24.39 -1.82 -9.17
CA PRO A 54 25.10 -3.10 -9.19
C PRO A 54 26.56 -3.02 -9.64
N GLU A 55 26.96 -1.95 -10.33
CA GLU A 55 28.35 -1.67 -10.74
C GLU A 55 29.32 -1.59 -9.55
N GLY A 56 28.85 -1.25 -8.35
CA GLY A 56 29.66 -1.35 -7.12
C GLY A 56 30.01 -2.79 -6.72
N ASN A 57 29.39 -3.79 -7.34
CA ASN A 57 29.60 -5.21 -7.06
C ASN A 57 29.32 -6.12 -8.27
N ARG A 58 29.68 -5.73 -9.51
CA ARG A 58 29.46 -6.61 -10.68
C ARG A 58 30.53 -7.71 -10.75
N VAL A 59 30.06 -8.95 -10.74
CA VAL A 59 30.66 -10.00 -11.56
C VAL A 59 30.13 -9.81 -12.98
N GLN A 60 30.85 -9.06 -13.81
CA GLN A 60 30.52 -9.01 -15.24
C GLN A 60 30.66 -10.42 -15.79
N ILE A 61 29.59 -10.94 -16.39
CA ILE A 61 29.62 -12.24 -17.05
C ILE A 61 29.79 -12.01 -18.55
N PRO A 62 30.84 -12.57 -19.18
CA PRO A 62 30.99 -12.54 -20.63
C PRO A 62 29.77 -13.18 -21.31
N LEU A 63 29.37 -12.66 -22.47
CA LEU A 63 28.20 -13.14 -23.20
C LEU A 63 28.28 -14.65 -23.48
N GLU A 64 29.48 -15.19 -23.67
CA GLU A 64 29.72 -16.61 -23.93
C GLU A 64 29.35 -17.51 -22.76
N GLN A 65 29.32 -16.98 -21.53
CA GLN A 65 28.89 -17.70 -20.34
C GLN A 65 27.37 -17.61 -20.12
N VAL A 66 26.67 -16.69 -20.79
CA VAL A 66 25.20 -16.65 -20.78
C VAL A 66 24.69 -17.70 -21.76
N PRO A 67 23.85 -18.68 -21.34
CA PRO A 67 23.36 -19.71 -22.24
C PRO A 67 22.66 -19.14 -23.47
N VAL A 68 22.94 -19.68 -24.66
CA VAL A 68 22.39 -19.19 -25.93
C VAL A 68 20.86 -19.17 -25.94
N ASP A 69 20.22 -20.15 -25.28
CA ASP A 69 18.77 -20.20 -25.14
C ASP A 69 18.22 -19.01 -24.33
N VAL A 70 18.95 -18.56 -23.30
CA VAL A 70 18.62 -17.37 -22.50
C VAL A 70 18.82 -16.10 -23.30
N GLN A 71 19.91 -16.00 -24.06
CA GLN A 71 20.15 -14.88 -24.98
C GLN A 71 18.99 -14.77 -25.99
N ASN A 72 18.61 -15.88 -26.62
CA ASN A 72 17.50 -15.93 -27.56
C ASN A 72 16.17 -15.56 -26.90
N ALA A 73 15.92 -15.93 -25.64
CA ALA A 73 14.71 -15.56 -24.91
C ALA A 73 14.61 -14.03 -24.74
N VAL A 74 15.70 -13.36 -24.39
CA VAL A 74 15.76 -11.89 -24.30
C VAL A 74 15.52 -11.24 -25.67
N LEU A 75 16.14 -11.78 -26.74
CA LEU A 75 15.89 -11.30 -28.10
C LEU A 75 14.43 -11.50 -28.53
N ALA A 76 13.82 -12.64 -28.20
CA ALA A 76 12.43 -12.93 -28.52
C ALA A 76 11.44 -11.99 -27.81
N ALA A 77 11.79 -11.55 -26.60
CA ALA A 77 11.03 -10.61 -25.80
C ALA A 77 11.15 -9.16 -26.29
N GLU A 78 12.38 -8.72 -26.59
CA GLU A 78 12.73 -7.31 -26.75
C GLU A 78 13.08 -6.88 -28.18
N ASP A 79 13.80 -7.71 -28.96
CA ASP A 79 14.31 -7.35 -30.29
C ASP A 79 14.62 -8.57 -31.16
N ARG A 80 13.59 -9.12 -31.82
CA ARG A 80 13.71 -10.35 -32.65
C ARG A 80 14.61 -10.19 -33.87
N ASP A 81 14.75 -8.97 -34.37
CA ASP A 81 15.56 -8.62 -35.54
C ASP A 81 16.94 -8.07 -35.11
N PHE A 82 17.35 -8.28 -33.85
CA PHE A 82 18.55 -7.66 -33.25
C PHE A 82 19.81 -7.80 -34.11
N TRP A 83 20.07 -8.99 -34.63
CA TRP A 83 21.28 -9.29 -35.39
C TRP A 83 21.35 -8.55 -36.72
N ASP A 84 20.19 -8.25 -37.32
CA ASP A 84 20.11 -7.66 -38.67
C ASP A 84 19.82 -6.15 -38.64
N ASN A 85 19.29 -5.63 -37.55
CA ASN A 85 18.90 -4.22 -37.47
C ASN A 85 20.09 -3.26 -37.31
N SER A 86 19.96 -2.02 -37.76
CA SER A 86 21.02 -0.99 -37.69
C SER A 86 20.99 -0.19 -36.38
N GLY A 87 20.56 -0.81 -35.28
CA GLY A 87 20.37 -0.15 -33.98
C GLY A 87 19.00 0.47 -33.80
N PHE A 88 18.10 0.35 -34.77
CA PHE A 88 16.70 0.80 -34.72
C PHE A 88 15.85 -0.05 -35.66
N SER A 89 14.54 -0.13 -35.42
CA SER A 89 13.63 -0.98 -36.21
C SER A 89 12.61 -0.16 -37.01
N PHE A 90 12.75 -0.15 -38.34
CA PHE A 90 11.76 0.45 -39.24
C PHE A 90 10.42 -0.30 -39.24
N THR A 91 10.48 -1.63 -39.21
CA THR A 91 9.31 -2.51 -39.14
C THR A 91 8.62 -2.41 -37.78
N GLY A 92 9.40 -2.26 -36.69
CA GLY A 92 8.90 -1.99 -35.34
C GLY A 92 8.21 -0.64 -35.22
N PHE A 93 8.78 0.42 -35.78
CA PHE A 93 8.15 1.75 -35.83
C PHE A 93 6.83 1.72 -36.63
N GLY A 94 6.82 1.08 -37.81
CA GLY A 94 5.61 0.92 -38.62
C GLY A 94 4.51 0.11 -37.90
N ARG A 95 4.89 -0.96 -37.20
CA ARG A 95 3.97 -1.81 -36.42
C ARG A 95 3.39 -1.07 -35.21
N ALA A 96 4.18 -0.26 -34.52
CA ALA A 96 3.72 0.57 -33.41
C ALA A 96 2.69 1.62 -33.87
N VAL A 97 2.94 2.28 -35.00
CA VAL A 97 2.00 3.25 -35.60
C VAL A 97 0.70 2.56 -36.01
N ILE A 98 0.77 1.42 -36.67
CA ILE A 98 -0.42 0.64 -37.06
C ILE A 98 -1.16 0.11 -35.83
N GLY A 99 -0.45 -0.37 -34.81
CA GLY A 99 -1.02 -0.85 -33.55
C GLY A 99 -1.78 0.24 -32.80
N GLN A 100 -1.24 1.46 -32.75
CA GLN A 100 -1.88 2.61 -32.12
C GLN A 100 -3.11 3.11 -32.89
N ILE A 101 -3.14 2.94 -34.22
CA ILE A 101 -4.31 3.25 -35.06
C ILE A 101 -5.39 2.15 -34.96
N THR A 102 -4.98 0.90 -34.81
CA THR A 102 -5.88 -0.28 -34.80
C THR A 102 -6.33 -0.72 -33.40
N GLY A 103 -5.80 -0.09 -32.34
CA GLY A 103 -6.12 -0.42 -30.95
C GLY A 103 -5.54 -1.77 -30.48
N ASN A 104 -4.55 -2.32 -31.19
CA ASN A 104 -3.95 -3.60 -30.84
C ASN A 104 -2.85 -3.44 -29.78
N ALA A 105 -3.20 -3.69 -28.52
CA ALA A 105 -2.28 -3.61 -27.38
C ALA A 105 -1.14 -4.66 -27.43
N SER A 106 -1.26 -5.70 -28.25
CA SER A 106 -0.23 -6.73 -28.45
C SER A 106 0.82 -6.34 -29.50
N ALA A 107 0.65 -5.21 -30.18
CA ALA A 107 1.70 -4.63 -31.01
C ALA A 107 2.80 -4.06 -30.09
N GLY A 108 3.82 -4.88 -29.80
CA GLY A 108 4.92 -4.54 -28.89
C GLY A 108 5.59 -3.18 -29.15
N GLY A 109 6.36 -2.71 -28.16
CA GLY A 109 7.10 -1.45 -28.23
C GLY A 109 8.11 -1.43 -29.38
N GLY A 110 8.13 -0.37 -30.18
CA GLY A 110 8.96 -0.28 -31.39
C GLY A 110 10.45 -0.01 -31.16
N SER A 111 10.97 -0.07 -29.93
CA SER A 111 12.38 0.25 -29.62
C SER A 111 13.25 -1.02 -29.60
N THR A 112 14.43 -0.96 -30.21
CA THR A 112 15.42 -2.07 -30.24
C THR A 112 16.22 -2.18 -28.93
N ILE A 113 16.93 -3.29 -28.72
CA ILE A 113 17.86 -3.43 -27.58
C ILE A 113 18.91 -2.30 -27.56
N THR A 114 19.45 -1.93 -28.73
CA THR A 114 20.41 -0.82 -28.82
C THR A 114 19.79 0.53 -28.43
N GLN A 115 18.52 0.75 -28.76
CA GLN A 115 17.78 1.94 -28.34
C GLN A 115 17.52 1.96 -26.83
N GLN A 116 17.15 0.81 -26.27
CA GLN A 116 16.95 0.68 -24.82
C GLN A 116 18.25 0.90 -24.04
N TYR A 117 19.37 0.33 -24.51
CA TYR A 117 20.68 0.54 -23.89
C TYR A 117 21.12 2.00 -23.94
N VAL A 118 21.05 2.64 -25.12
CA VAL A 118 21.39 4.06 -25.29
C VAL A 118 20.50 4.97 -24.43
N LYS A 119 19.20 4.68 -24.39
CA LYS A 119 18.24 5.39 -23.53
C LYS A 119 18.73 5.38 -22.07
N ASN A 120 19.02 4.18 -21.57
CA ASN A 120 19.35 4.00 -20.16
C ASN A 120 20.75 4.54 -19.80
N ALA A 121 21.72 4.41 -20.71
CA ALA A 121 23.13 4.66 -20.41
C ALA A 121 23.65 6.05 -20.83
N LEU A 122 23.02 6.73 -21.80
CA LEU A 122 23.60 7.97 -22.39
C LEU A 122 22.68 9.19 -22.39
N VAL A 123 21.37 9.01 -22.62
CA VAL A 123 20.44 10.14 -22.86
C VAL A 123 19.34 10.30 -21.81
N GLY A 124 19.21 9.37 -20.87
CA GLY A 124 18.26 9.44 -19.77
C GLY A 124 16.79 9.23 -20.17
N ASN A 125 15.87 9.60 -19.27
CA ASN A 125 14.44 9.29 -19.38
C ASN A 125 13.51 10.47 -19.73
N GLU A 126 14.04 11.64 -20.08
CA GLU A 126 13.24 12.84 -20.39
C GLU A 126 12.24 12.58 -21.54
N HIS A 127 10.94 12.81 -21.34
CA HIS A 127 9.94 12.61 -22.40
C HIS A 127 9.92 13.76 -23.42
N SER A 128 10.97 13.88 -24.25
CA SER A 128 11.06 14.87 -25.33
C SER A 128 11.39 14.26 -26.69
N TYR A 129 10.86 14.87 -27.76
CA TYR A 129 11.17 14.49 -29.14
C TYR A 129 12.66 14.68 -29.47
N GLU A 130 13.29 15.68 -28.85
CA GLU A 130 14.72 15.91 -28.99
C GLU A 130 15.54 14.76 -28.39
N ARG A 131 15.20 14.29 -27.18
CA ARG A 131 15.83 13.10 -26.59
C ARG A 131 15.65 11.88 -27.48
N LYS A 132 14.45 11.61 -27.99
CA LYS A 132 14.20 10.44 -28.84
C LYS A 132 14.99 10.51 -30.17
N ALA A 133 15.18 11.71 -30.70
CA ALA A 133 16.02 11.92 -31.88
C ALA A 133 17.51 11.73 -31.58
N LYS A 134 17.98 12.16 -30.40
CA LYS A 134 19.34 11.85 -29.90
C LYS A 134 19.52 10.33 -29.72
N GLU A 135 18.58 9.65 -29.09
CA GLU A 135 18.57 8.18 -28.92
C GLU A 135 18.78 7.47 -30.25
N LEU A 136 18.04 7.85 -31.30
CA LEU A 136 18.22 7.31 -32.65
C LEU A 136 19.64 7.52 -33.21
N VAL A 137 20.18 8.74 -33.08
CA VAL A 137 21.55 9.07 -33.53
C VAL A 137 22.58 8.20 -32.81
N TYR A 138 22.48 8.12 -31.48
CA TYR A 138 23.39 7.34 -30.65
C TYR A 138 23.29 5.84 -30.93
N SER A 139 22.09 5.28 -31.13
CA SER A 139 21.92 3.85 -31.42
C SER A 139 22.48 3.44 -32.78
N ILE A 140 22.29 4.26 -33.82
CA ILE A 140 22.88 4.02 -35.15
C ILE A 140 24.40 4.08 -35.06
N LYS A 141 24.94 5.13 -34.40
CA LYS A 141 26.38 5.29 -34.27
C LYS A 141 27.02 4.17 -33.46
N MET A 142 26.38 3.75 -32.37
CA MET A 142 26.83 2.63 -31.53
C MET A 142 26.88 1.32 -32.32
N THR A 143 25.90 1.04 -33.18
CA THR A 143 25.90 -0.17 -34.04
C THR A 143 27.01 -0.15 -35.11
N HIS A 144 27.54 1.02 -35.46
CA HIS A 144 28.72 1.14 -36.32
C HIS A 144 30.05 1.07 -35.56
N SER A 145 30.03 1.35 -34.25
CA SER A 145 31.22 1.41 -33.41
C SER A 145 31.47 0.10 -32.65
N TRP A 146 30.41 -0.61 -32.26
CA TRP A 146 30.47 -1.84 -31.49
C TRP A 146 29.85 -2.99 -32.29
N THR A 147 30.36 -4.20 -32.06
CA THR A 147 29.76 -5.44 -32.54
C THR A 147 28.41 -5.70 -31.86
N LYS A 148 27.56 -6.52 -32.50
CA LYS A 148 26.24 -6.86 -31.93
C LYS A 148 26.38 -7.64 -30.63
N GLU A 149 27.42 -8.47 -30.53
CA GLU A 149 27.79 -9.22 -29.34
C GLU A 149 28.18 -8.27 -28.21
N GLU A 150 28.99 -7.24 -28.46
CA GLU A 150 29.34 -6.23 -27.45
C GLU A 150 28.10 -5.47 -26.95
N ILE A 151 27.19 -5.10 -27.86
CA ILE A 151 25.95 -4.42 -27.50
C ILE A 151 25.04 -5.33 -26.65
N LEU A 152 24.87 -6.59 -27.04
CA LEU A 152 24.05 -7.54 -26.29
C LEU A 152 24.67 -7.85 -24.92
N ASN A 153 25.99 -8.01 -24.86
CA ASN A 153 26.72 -8.23 -23.61
C ASN A 153 26.53 -7.05 -22.65
N ALA A 154 26.74 -5.82 -23.14
CA ALA A 154 26.56 -4.60 -22.36
C ALA A 154 25.10 -4.47 -21.90
N TYR A 155 24.13 -4.75 -22.77
CA TYR A 155 22.72 -4.73 -22.42
C TYR A 155 22.37 -5.76 -21.33
N LEU A 156 22.74 -7.03 -21.50
CA LEU A 156 22.43 -8.08 -20.54
C LEU A 156 23.08 -7.86 -19.18
N ASN A 157 24.26 -7.21 -19.14
CA ASN A 157 24.91 -6.86 -17.88
C ASN A 157 24.32 -5.60 -17.24
N THR A 158 23.55 -4.77 -17.95
CA THR A 158 23.05 -3.47 -17.45
C THR A 158 21.55 -3.39 -17.26
N VAL A 159 20.77 -4.16 -18.02
CA VAL A 159 19.32 -4.12 -17.97
C VAL A 159 18.80 -4.54 -16.60
N TYR A 160 17.75 -3.86 -16.15
CA TYR A 160 17.09 -4.15 -14.88
C TYR A 160 16.06 -5.28 -15.07
N PHE A 161 16.13 -6.29 -14.21
CA PHE A 161 15.26 -7.47 -14.26
C PHE A 161 14.19 -7.48 -13.15
N GLY A 162 14.16 -6.48 -12.27
CA GLY A 162 13.27 -6.47 -11.10
C GLY A 162 14.01 -6.93 -9.85
N ARG A 163 13.37 -6.89 -8.69
CA ARG A 163 13.96 -7.31 -7.40
C ARG A 163 15.30 -6.65 -7.05
N ASN A 164 15.55 -5.42 -7.53
CA ASN A 164 16.86 -4.73 -7.42
C ASN A 164 18.03 -5.48 -8.13
N ALA A 165 17.73 -6.41 -9.04
CA ALA A 165 18.73 -7.11 -9.85
C ALA A 165 18.93 -6.41 -11.21
N TYR A 166 20.08 -5.77 -11.40
CA TYR A 166 20.51 -5.31 -12.72
C TYR A 166 21.68 -6.14 -13.21
N GLY A 167 21.58 -6.54 -14.46
CA GLY A 167 22.47 -7.54 -15.03
C GLY A 167 21.94 -8.95 -14.83
N ILE A 168 22.14 -9.79 -15.85
CA ILE A 168 21.61 -11.15 -15.92
C ILE A 168 22.16 -12.04 -14.79
N GLU A 169 23.40 -11.83 -14.34
CA GLU A 169 23.99 -12.55 -13.20
C GLU A 169 23.23 -12.25 -11.90
N ALA A 170 23.04 -10.96 -11.58
CA ALA A 170 22.26 -10.57 -10.41
C ALA A 170 20.83 -11.10 -10.47
N ALA A 171 20.23 -11.12 -11.66
CA ALA A 171 18.88 -11.62 -11.88
C ALA A 171 18.77 -13.13 -11.68
N ALA A 172 19.75 -13.90 -12.14
CA ALA A 172 19.81 -15.34 -11.92
C ALA A 172 19.82 -15.68 -10.41
N HIS A 173 20.63 -14.96 -9.62
CA HIS A 173 20.60 -15.08 -8.16
C HIS A 173 19.26 -14.62 -7.60
N ALA A 174 18.77 -13.44 -7.98
CA ALA A 174 17.54 -12.83 -7.44
C ALA A 174 16.29 -13.70 -7.62
N PHE A 175 16.17 -14.41 -8.74
CA PHE A 175 14.99 -15.20 -9.08
C PHE A 175 15.17 -16.69 -8.77
N PHE A 176 16.39 -17.23 -8.90
CA PHE A 176 16.63 -18.68 -8.88
C PHE A 176 17.80 -19.13 -8.00
N ASP A 177 18.50 -18.21 -7.33
CA ASP A 177 19.64 -18.47 -6.43
C ASP A 177 20.79 -19.28 -7.07
N LYS A 178 21.14 -18.94 -8.31
CA LYS A 178 22.20 -19.63 -9.07
C LYS A 178 22.90 -18.70 -10.07
N PRO A 179 24.11 -19.04 -10.54
CA PRO A 179 24.81 -18.24 -11.55
C PRO A 179 24.07 -18.22 -12.89
N ALA A 180 24.23 -17.13 -13.66
CA ALA A 180 23.55 -16.98 -14.95
C ALA A 180 23.96 -18.06 -15.98
N SER A 181 25.16 -18.63 -15.84
CA SER A 181 25.63 -19.75 -16.66
C SER A 181 24.84 -21.04 -16.50
N GLU A 182 24.06 -21.17 -15.42
CA GLU A 182 23.23 -22.35 -15.11
C GLU A 182 21.72 -22.10 -15.35
N LEU A 183 21.37 -20.99 -15.99
CA LEU A 183 20.00 -20.70 -16.36
C LEU A 183 19.52 -21.66 -17.46
N THR A 184 18.34 -22.23 -17.23
CA THR A 184 17.58 -22.97 -18.24
C THR A 184 16.86 -22.03 -19.19
N LEU A 185 16.31 -22.56 -20.29
CA LEU A 185 15.49 -21.79 -21.21
C LEU A 185 14.24 -21.22 -20.50
N GLU A 186 13.58 -22.03 -19.67
CA GLU A 186 12.38 -21.67 -18.94
C GLU A 186 12.64 -20.48 -18.00
N GLU A 187 13.74 -20.52 -17.26
CA GLU A 187 14.16 -19.45 -16.34
C GLU A 187 14.63 -18.21 -17.09
N GLY A 188 15.39 -18.39 -18.18
CA GLY A 188 15.74 -17.30 -19.09
C GLY A 188 14.52 -16.60 -19.67
N GLY A 189 13.45 -17.36 -19.94
CA GLY A 189 12.15 -16.83 -20.34
C GLY A 189 11.50 -15.95 -19.27
N VAL A 190 11.62 -16.32 -17.99
CA VAL A 190 11.08 -15.52 -16.88
C VAL A 190 11.86 -14.21 -16.75
N LEU A 191 13.19 -14.27 -16.78
CA LEU A 191 14.03 -13.07 -16.75
C LEU A 191 13.77 -12.18 -17.98
N ALA A 192 13.67 -12.74 -19.18
CA ALA A 192 13.33 -11.98 -20.37
C ALA A 192 11.95 -11.32 -20.29
N SER A 193 10.99 -11.96 -19.61
CA SER A 193 9.64 -11.44 -19.43
C SER A 193 9.59 -10.25 -18.48
N SER A 194 10.45 -10.22 -17.46
CA SER A 194 10.44 -9.13 -16.48
C SER A 194 10.95 -7.82 -17.07
N ILE A 195 11.91 -7.84 -18.00
CA ILE A 195 12.56 -6.65 -18.59
C ILE A 195 11.58 -5.52 -18.96
N GLN A 196 10.44 -5.85 -19.57
CA GLN A 196 9.48 -4.86 -20.05
C GLN A 196 8.86 -4.01 -18.92
N LEU A 197 8.51 -4.67 -17.81
CA LEU A 197 7.88 -4.05 -16.64
C LEU A 197 8.39 -4.75 -15.36
N PRO A 198 9.66 -4.53 -14.97
CA PRO A 198 10.37 -5.41 -14.04
C PRO A 198 9.71 -5.57 -12.66
N SER A 199 9.15 -4.50 -12.13
CA SER A 199 8.48 -4.51 -10.82
C SER A 199 7.00 -4.92 -10.89
N GLN A 200 6.35 -4.79 -12.06
CA GLN A 200 4.92 -5.16 -12.24
C GLN A 200 4.72 -6.60 -12.74
N LEU A 201 5.74 -7.19 -13.36
CA LEU A 201 5.75 -8.57 -13.86
C LEU A 201 6.61 -9.48 -12.96
N ASP A 202 6.78 -9.13 -11.68
CA ASP A 202 7.39 -10.02 -10.72
C ASP A 202 6.47 -11.24 -10.49
N PRO A 203 6.96 -12.49 -10.65
CA PRO A 203 6.13 -13.68 -10.47
C PRO A 203 5.53 -13.83 -9.07
N TRP A 204 6.08 -13.17 -8.06
CA TRP A 204 5.58 -13.21 -6.68
C TRP A 204 4.37 -12.31 -6.46
N THR A 205 4.38 -11.11 -7.03
CA THR A 205 3.31 -10.11 -6.86
C THR A 205 2.28 -10.16 -7.98
N ASN A 206 2.65 -10.66 -9.16
CA ASN A 206 1.81 -10.77 -10.34
C ASN A 206 2.07 -12.09 -11.12
N PRO A 207 1.71 -13.25 -10.55
CA PRO A 207 1.99 -14.55 -11.16
C PRO A 207 1.32 -14.72 -12.53
N ASP A 208 0.07 -14.24 -12.68
CA ASP A 208 -0.69 -14.38 -13.92
C ASP A 208 -0.10 -13.52 -15.05
N GLY A 209 0.24 -12.26 -14.75
CA GLY A 209 0.88 -11.35 -15.71
C GLY A 209 2.26 -11.85 -16.14
N ALA A 210 3.07 -12.30 -15.18
CA ALA A 210 4.40 -12.84 -15.46
C ALA A 210 4.32 -14.10 -16.35
N LYS A 211 3.39 -15.02 -16.05
CA LYS A 211 3.16 -16.24 -16.85
C LYS A 211 2.62 -15.93 -18.25
N ALA A 212 1.74 -14.95 -18.40
CA ALA A 212 1.26 -14.52 -19.71
C ALA A 212 2.42 -13.97 -20.58
N ARG A 213 3.29 -13.13 -19.99
CA ARG A 213 4.45 -12.58 -20.69
C ARG A 213 5.47 -13.66 -21.04
N TRP A 214 5.69 -14.64 -20.17
CA TRP A 214 6.55 -15.80 -20.45
C TRP A 214 6.07 -16.62 -21.64
N ASN A 215 4.75 -16.88 -21.73
CA ASN A 215 4.19 -17.55 -22.90
C ASN A 215 4.47 -16.76 -24.19
N TYR A 216 4.32 -15.43 -24.17
CA TYR A 216 4.67 -14.57 -25.31
C TYR A 216 6.14 -14.71 -25.73
N VAL A 217 7.08 -14.79 -24.77
CA VAL A 217 8.51 -15.01 -25.07
C VAL A 217 8.74 -16.38 -25.70
N MET A 218 8.16 -17.42 -25.12
CA MET A 218 8.29 -18.79 -25.61
C MET A 218 7.70 -18.97 -27.01
N ASP A 219 6.57 -18.33 -27.30
CA ASP A 219 5.95 -18.36 -28.63
C ASP A 219 6.80 -17.57 -29.64
N GLY A 220 7.42 -16.47 -29.22
CA GLY A 220 8.39 -15.73 -30.02
C GLY A 220 9.63 -16.56 -30.40
N LEU A 221 10.08 -17.45 -29.52
CA LEU A 221 11.17 -18.39 -29.83
C LEU A 221 10.77 -19.43 -30.89
N VAL A 222 9.50 -19.87 -30.88
CA VAL A 222 8.98 -20.75 -31.93
C VAL A 222 8.90 -20.01 -33.27
N GLU A 223 8.35 -18.80 -33.27
CA GLU A 223 8.23 -17.96 -34.48
C GLU A 223 9.57 -17.65 -35.14
N THR A 224 10.64 -17.54 -34.34
CA THR A 224 12.01 -17.28 -34.81
C THR A 224 12.82 -18.56 -35.06
N ASN A 225 12.18 -19.74 -35.03
CA ASN A 225 12.81 -21.06 -35.19
C ASN A 225 13.96 -21.34 -34.20
N LYS A 226 13.91 -20.72 -33.01
CA LYS A 226 14.85 -20.94 -31.89
C LYS A 226 14.34 -21.98 -30.90
N LEU A 227 13.05 -22.31 -30.94
CA LEU A 227 12.43 -23.37 -30.14
C LEU A 227 11.55 -24.24 -31.03
N ASP A 228 11.73 -25.55 -30.94
CA ASP A 228 10.86 -26.51 -31.63
C ASP A 228 9.44 -26.50 -31.02
N PRO A 229 8.37 -26.46 -31.83
CA PRO A 229 6.99 -26.45 -31.33
C PRO A 229 6.63 -27.63 -30.43
N ALA A 230 7.19 -28.82 -30.67
CA ALA A 230 6.95 -29.98 -29.81
C ALA A 230 7.67 -29.85 -28.46
N LYS A 231 8.89 -29.27 -28.45
CA LYS A 231 9.59 -28.92 -27.20
C LYS A 231 8.85 -27.85 -26.42
N ARG A 232 8.31 -26.81 -27.08
CA ARG A 232 7.49 -25.74 -26.48
C ARG A 232 6.29 -26.27 -25.69
N ALA A 233 5.64 -27.31 -26.17
CA ALA A 233 4.47 -27.92 -25.52
C ALA A 233 4.80 -28.61 -24.18
N GLY A 234 6.06 -29.00 -23.98
CA GLY A 234 6.53 -29.66 -22.75
C GLY A 234 7.07 -28.72 -21.68
N LEU A 235 7.36 -27.45 -22.02
CA LEU A 235 7.95 -26.49 -21.08
C LEU A 235 6.98 -26.13 -19.97
N GLN A 236 7.50 -26.05 -18.74
CA GLN A 236 6.75 -25.61 -17.57
C GLN A 236 7.23 -24.22 -17.12
N TYR A 237 6.31 -23.44 -16.55
CA TYR A 237 6.68 -22.17 -15.96
C TYR A 237 7.49 -22.45 -14.68
N PRO A 238 8.72 -21.93 -14.55
CA PRO A 238 9.58 -22.25 -13.41
C PRO A 238 9.13 -21.48 -12.17
N GLU A 239 9.32 -22.09 -10.99
CA GLU A 239 9.13 -21.41 -9.73
C GLU A 239 10.29 -20.44 -9.46
N THR A 240 9.98 -19.28 -8.89
CA THR A 240 10.98 -18.30 -8.45
C THR A 240 11.04 -18.28 -6.94
N ARG A 241 12.22 -17.99 -6.38
CA ARG A 241 12.36 -17.84 -4.93
C ARG A 241 11.54 -16.68 -4.37
N ASP A 242 11.27 -16.74 -3.07
CA ASP A 242 10.68 -15.64 -2.32
C ASP A 242 11.62 -14.42 -2.34
N PRO A 243 11.18 -13.24 -2.84
CA PRO A 243 12.02 -12.05 -2.89
C PRO A 243 12.49 -11.57 -1.51
N SER A 244 11.82 -11.92 -0.41
CA SER A 244 12.29 -11.63 0.96
C SER A 244 13.59 -12.36 1.33
N THR A 245 13.89 -13.48 0.64
CA THR A 245 15.15 -14.21 0.81
C THR A 245 16.31 -13.60 0.01
N TYR A 246 16.04 -12.60 -0.82
CA TYR A 246 17.06 -11.87 -1.59
C TYR A 246 17.29 -10.47 -1.04
N SER A 247 18.45 -10.26 -0.41
CA SER A 247 18.96 -8.91 -0.18
C SER A 247 19.82 -8.48 -1.37
N ALA A 248 19.23 -7.79 -2.35
CA ALA A 248 20.04 -7.09 -3.33
C ALA A 248 20.95 -6.08 -2.64
N TYR A 249 22.23 -6.08 -3.00
CA TYR A 249 23.30 -5.25 -2.44
C TYR A 249 22.88 -3.77 -2.31
N THR A 250 22.35 -3.43 -1.14
CA THR A 250 21.96 -2.10 -0.70
C THR A 250 22.36 -1.98 0.76
N GLU A 251 23.06 -0.90 1.12
CA GLU A 251 23.46 -0.64 2.51
C GLU A 251 22.26 -0.03 3.25
N ALA A 252 21.32 -0.89 3.68
CA ALA A 252 20.30 -0.53 4.65
C ALA A 252 20.20 -1.67 5.67
N SER A 253 20.61 -1.41 6.91
CA SER A 253 20.48 -2.37 8.00
C SER A 253 19.19 -2.16 8.76
N GLY A 254 18.65 -3.25 9.31
CA GLY A 254 17.53 -3.14 10.23
C GLY A 254 16.24 -2.58 9.59
N PRO A 255 15.44 -1.85 10.38
CA PRO A 255 14.19 -1.23 9.93
C PRO A 255 14.33 -0.25 8.75
N ASN A 256 15.53 0.32 8.52
CA ASN A 256 15.77 1.26 7.41
C ASN A 256 15.56 0.61 6.03
N GLY A 257 15.72 -0.71 5.90
CA GLY A 257 15.43 -1.42 4.65
C GLY A 257 13.96 -1.32 4.25
N LEU A 258 13.05 -1.38 5.23
CA LEU A 258 11.61 -1.27 5.00
C LEU A 258 11.22 0.18 4.64
N ILE A 259 11.81 1.17 5.33
CA ILE A 259 11.63 2.59 5.00
C ILE A 259 12.09 2.86 3.57
N LYS A 260 13.26 2.35 3.18
CA LYS A 260 13.76 2.45 1.81
C LYS A 260 12.72 1.92 0.82
N ASN A 261 12.11 0.76 1.07
CA ASN A 261 11.10 0.20 0.16
C ASN A 261 9.87 1.10 0.00
N GLN A 262 9.42 1.75 1.08
CA GLN A 262 8.34 2.75 1.01
C GLN A 262 8.77 3.98 0.19
N VAL A 263 9.98 4.50 0.42
CA VAL A 263 10.55 5.60 -0.37
C VAL A 263 10.63 5.24 -1.85
N MET A 264 11.11 4.05 -2.20
CA MET A 264 11.19 3.59 -3.59
C MET A 264 9.81 3.53 -4.26
N THR A 265 8.80 3.03 -3.54
CA THR A 265 7.42 2.97 -4.02
C THR A 265 6.85 4.37 -4.29
N GLU A 266 7.13 5.32 -3.39
CA GLU A 266 6.72 6.71 -3.54
C GLU A 266 7.43 7.40 -4.71
N LEU A 267 8.75 7.24 -4.84
CA LEU A 267 9.55 7.78 -5.95
C LEU A 267 9.01 7.34 -7.31
N ALA A 268 8.66 6.06 -7.45
CA ALA A 268 8.07 5.52 -8.67
C ALA A 268 6.72 6.18 -9.00
N THR A 269 5.91 6.49 -7.98
CA THR A 269 4.59 7.12 -8.15
C THR A 269 4.70 8.58 -8.61
N ILE A 270 5.74 9.30 -8.17
CA ILE A 270 6.00 10.69 -8.58
C ILE A 270 6.83 10.82 -9.87
N GLY A 271 7.11 9.70 -10.55
CA GLY A 271 7.78 9.68 -11.86
C GLY A 271 9.31 9.64 -11.82
N ILE A 272 9.92 9.43 -10.65
CA ILE A 272 11.35 9.18 -10.53
C ILE A 272 11.58 7.69 -10.79
N SER A 273 12.18 7.39 -11.94
CA SER A 273 12.39 6.02 -12.38
C SER A 273 13.54 5.35 -11.63
N GLU A 274 13.53 4.02 -11.60
CA GLU A 274 14.64 3.25 -11.04
C GLU A 274 15.98 3.54 -11.74
N SER A 275 15.97 3.81 -13.05
CA SER A 275 17.17 4.26 -13.76
C SER A 275 17.65 5.66 -13.35
N ASP A 276 16.75 6.56 -12.92
CA ASP A 276 17.20 7.83 -12.33
C ASP A 276 17.97 7.56 -11.03
N LEU A 277 17.49 6.59 -10.24
CA LEU A 277 18.09 6.21 -8.97
C LEU A 277 19.46 5.53 -9.12
N THR A 278 19.75 4.88 -10.25
CA THR A 278 21.06 4.26 -10.46
C THR A 278 22.05 5.13 -11.23
N ASN A 279 21.57 6.06 -12.06
CA ASN A 279 22.42 6.72 -13.05
C ASN A 279 22.64 8.22 -12.75
N ARG A 280 21.85 8.83 -11.86
CA ARG A 280 21.89 10.29 -11.62
C ARG A 280 22.47 10.70 -10.27
N GLY A 281 22.88 9.75 -9.44
CA GLY A 281 23.50 10.03 -8.14
C GLY A 281 22.60 10.86 -7.23
N LEU A 282 21.33 10.45 -7.12
CA LEU A 282 20.31 11.24 -6.46
C LEU A 282 20.60 11.40 -4.97
N LYS A 283 20.33 12.59 -4.46
CA LYS A 283 20.20 12.88 -3.04
C LYS A 283 18.71 12.98 -2.72
N ILE A 284 18.22 12.01 -1.94
CA ILE A 284 16.81 11.90 -1.54
C ILE A 284 16.72 12.26 -0.06
N THR A 285 16.07 13.36 0.27
CA THR A 285 15.77 13.74 1.65
C THR A 285 14.38 13.23 2.02
N THR A 286 14.31 12.41 3.05
CA THR A 286 13.05 11.84 3.54
C THR A 286 12.39 12.73 4.59
N THR A 287 11.20 12.36 5.06
CA THR A 287 10.52 13.01 6.18
C THR A 287 10.86 12.39 7.54
N ILE A 288 11.54 11.24 7.53
CA ILE A 288 11.86 10.45 8.72
C ILE A 288 12.82 11.23 9.59
N ASP A 289 12.46 11.40 10.85
CA ASP A 289 13.28 12.05 11.85
C ASP A 289 14.21 11.02 12.50
N PRO A 290 15.54 11.23 12.50
CA PRO A 290 16.48 10.19 12.93
C PRO A 290 16.35 9.87 14.42
N ASN A 291 16.02 10.86 15.26
CA ASN A 291 15.82 10.65 16.69
C ASN A 291 14.52 9.91 16.96
N SER A 292 13.43 10.32 16.30
CA SER A 292 12.13 9.67 16.39
C SER A 292 12.18 8.22 15.94
N GLN A 293 12.88 7.96 14.84
CA GLN A 293 13.10 6.61 14.32
C GLN A 293 13.86 5.74 15.32
N ALA A 294 14.99 6.22 15.84
CA ALA A 294 15.79 5.49 16.82
C ALA A 294 14.99 5.18 18.11
N GLU A 295 14.18 6.12 18.58
CA GLU A 295 13.34 5.91 19.76
C GLU A 295 12.21 4.90 19.51
N VAL A 296 11.54 4.96 18.36
CA VAL A 296 10.52 3.95 17.99
C VAL A 296 11.14 2.55 17.92
N GLU A 297 12.33 2.41 17.34
CA GLU A 297 13.05 1.13 17.29
C GLU A 297 13.39 0.61 18.68
N ARG A 298 13.99 1.48 19.51
CA ARG A 298 14.38 1.14 20.89
C ARG A 298 13.18 0.70 21.72
N ILE A 299 12.10 1.48 21.70
CA ILE A 299 10.86 1.20 22.44
C ILE A 299 10.21 -0.10 21.96
N SER A 300 10.16 -0.30 20.63
CA SER A 300 9.58 -1.52 20.05
C SER A 300 10.34 -2.77 20.50
N ARG A 301 11.68 -2.77 20.39
CA ARG A 301 12.53 -3.88 20.85
C ARG A 301 12.39 -4.14 22.35
N GLU A 302 12.43 -3.07 23.16
CA GLU A 302 12.31 -3.16 24.61
C GLU A 302 10.96 -3.79 25.00
N GLN A 303 9.85 -3.32 24.43
CA GLN A 303 8.52 -3.82 24.78
C GLN A 303 8.26 -5.24 24.26
N LEU A 304 8.82 -5.61 23.11
CA LEU A 304 8.73 -6.98 22.59
C LEU A 304 9.57 -7.97 23.41
N SER A 305 10.67 -7.54 24.05
CA SER A 305 11.55 -8.43 24.82
C SER A 305 10.88 -9.13 26.02
N TYR A 306 9.71 -8.63 26.45
CA TYR A 306 8.90 -9.22 27.51
C TYR A 306 7.85 -10.22 27.02
N LEU A 307 7.77 -10.46 25.71
CA LEU A 307 6.77 -11.30 25.08
C LEU A 307 7.37 -12.61 24.54
N GLN A 308 6.52 -13.44 23.96
CA GLN A 308 6.92 -14.61 23.16
C GLN A 308 7.86 -14.24 22.00
N ASP A 309 8.80 -15.12 21.66
CA ASP A 309 9.87 -14.86 20.67
C ASP A 309 9.35 -14.50 19.27
N ASP A 310 8.18 -15.03 18.90
CA ASP A 310 7.53 -14.77 17.61
C ASP A 310 6.66 -13.50 17.62
N ALA A 311 6.60 -12.75 18.73
CA ALA A 311 5.88 -11.49 18.79
C ALA A 311 6.50 -10.45 17.84
N ARG A 312 5.65 -9.73 17.12
CA ARG A 312 6.02 -8.68 16.17
C ARG A 312 5.18 -7.44 16.41
N THR A 313 5.72 -6.29 16.01
CA THR A 313 5.04 -5.00 16.13
C THR A 313 5.23 -4.17 14.87
N GLY A 314 4.23 -3.36 14.57
CA GLY A 314 4.29 -2.32 13.56
C GLY A 314 3.97 -0.97 14.21
N VAL A 315 4.75 0.06 13.92
CA VAL A 315 4.58 1.41 14.47
C VAL A 315 4.74 2.44 13.36
N VAL A 316 3.78 3.35 13.24
CA VAL A 316 3.86 4.48 12.31
C VAL A 316 3.49 5.76 13.03
N ALA A 317 4.33 6.79 12.89
CA ALA A 317 4.11 8.12 13.45
C ALA A 317 4.03 9.16 12.32
N ILE A 318 2.93 9.92 12.27
CA ILE A 318 2.63 10.92 11.23
C ILE A 318 2.38 12.27 11.88
N ASP A 319 2.96 13.32 11.30
CA ASP A 319 2.64 14.71 11.62
C ASP A 319 1.29 15.09 10.99
N PRO A 320 0.24 15.37 11.78
CA PRO A 320 -1.10 15.66 11.27
C PRO A 320 -1.17 16.91 10.38
N LYS A 321 -0.27 17.88 10.61
CA LYS A 321 -0.30 19.19 9.93
C LYS A 321 0.37 19.16 8.55
N THR A 322 1.06 18.06 8.22
CA THR A 322 1.85 17.96 6.97
C THR A 322 1.67 16.63 6.25
N GLY A 323 1.24 15.56 6.93
CA GLY A 323 1.23 14.21 6.39
C GLY A 323 2.60 13.52 6.40
N ALA A 324 3.65 14.21 6.87
CA ALA A 324 5.01 13.68 6.91
C ALA A 324 5.10 12.46 7.85
N VAL A 325 5.62 11.33 7.35
CA VAL A 325 5.95 10.18 8.21
C VAL A 325 7.23 10.52 8.97
N ARG A 326 7.13 10.62 10.30
CA ARG A 326 8.25 10.99 11.19
C ARG A 326 9.04 9.78 11.66
N ALA A 327 8.37 8.64 11.84
CA ALA A 327 8.99 7.37 12.18
C ALA A 327 8.15 6.22 11.64
N TYR A 328 8.83 5.14 11.24
CA TYR A 328 8.24 3.97 10.61
C TYR A 328 9.01 2.72 11.02
N TYR A 329 8.33 1.78 11.68
CA TYR A 329 8.90 0.53 12.11
C TYR A 329 7.99 -0.63 11.71
N GLY A 330 8.45 -1.41 10.74
CA GLY A 330 7.76 -2.60 10.24
C GLY A 330 8.42 -3.91 10.63
N GLY A 331 9.47 -3.90 11.44
CA GLY A 331 10.28 -5.07 11.78
C GLY A 331 11.78 -4.82 11.65
N ASP A 332 12.57 -5.78 12.12
CA ASP A 332 14.03 -5.68 12.20
C ASP A 332 14.77 -6.18 10.97
N ASP A 333 14.10 -6.97 10.14
CA ASP A 333 14.71 -7.50 8.94
C ASP A 333 14.53 -6.49 7.79
N PRO A 334 15.63 -5.95 7.22
CA PRO A 334 15.55 -4.97 6.13
C PRO A 334 14.88 -5.51 4.86
N SER A 335 14.84 -6.84 4.69
CA SER A 335 14.18 -7.52 3.55
C SER A 335 13.02 -8.40 4.00
N GLY A 336 12.68 -8.39 5.29
CA GLY A 336 11.65 -9.24 5.85
C GLY A 336 10.24 -8.66 5.68
N TRP A 337 9.29 -9.31 6.33
CA TRP A 337 7.89 -8.91 6.27
C TRP A 337 7.66 -7.54 6.94
N ASP A 338 7.11 -6.60 6.18
CA ASP A 338 6.81 -5.25 6.67
C ASP A 338 5.46 -5.21 7.41
N TYR A 339 5.49 -5.41 8.73
CA TYR A 339 4.29 -5.38 9.57
C TYR A 339 3.59 -4.01 9.60
N ALA A 340 4.27 -2.92 9.24
CA ALA A 340 3.65 -1.60 9.17
C ALA A 340 2.87 -1.38 7.85
N ASN A 341 3.23 -2.13 6.80
CA ASN A 341 2.56 -2.14 5.48
C ASN A 341 1.70 -3.38 5.22
N ALA A 342 1.67 -4.35 6.14
CA ALA A 342 0.91 -5.59 5.99
C ALA A 342 -0.59 -5.41 6.21
N GLY A 343 -1.39 -6.28 5.58
CA GLY A 343 -2.82 -6.38 5.87
C GLY A 343 -3.06 -7.11 7.20
N LEU A 344 -3.55 -6.38 8.20
CA LEU A 344 -3.74 -6.89 9.56
C LEU A 344 -5.16 -6.60 10.04
N GLN A 345 -5.80 -7.53 10.77
CA GLN A 345 -7.15 -7.30 11.29
C GLN A 345 -7.10 -6.27 12.41
N THR A 346 -7.84 -5.18 12.25
CA THR A 346 -7.73 -4.00 13.12
C THR A 346 -8.46 -4.16 14.45
N GLY A 347 -9.42 -5.09 14.50
CA GLY A 347 -10.34 -5.23 15.62
C GLY A 347 -11.10 -3.93 15.90
N SER A 348 -11.43 -3.70 17.18
CA SER A 348 -12.21 -2.55 17.63
C SER A 348 -11.63 -1.15 17.37
N THR A 349 -10.41 -1.00 16.81
CA THR A 349 -9.97 0.32 16.33
C THR A 349 -10.81 0.79 15.15
N PHE A 350 -11.37 -0.13 14.34
CA PHE A 350 -12.20 0.20 13.17
C PHE A 350 -13.50 0.94 13.52
N LYS A 351 -13.95 0.84 14.77
CA LYS A 351 -15.12 1.56 15.30
C LYS A 351 -15.05 3.07 15.11
N ILE A 352 -13.84 3.65 14.99
CA ILE A 352 -13.70 5.11 14.73
C ILE A 352 -14.34 5.52 13.41
N PHE A 353 -14.41 4.62 12.42
CA PHE A 353 -14.97 4.91 11.10
C PHE A 353 -16.51 4.91 11.15
N ALA A 354 -17.12 3.93 11.81
CA ALA A 354 -18.56 3.93 12.06
C ALA A 354 -18.99 5.12 12.94
N LEU A 355 -18.18 5.47 13.94
CA LEU A 355 -18.40 6.66 14.76
C LEU A 355 -18.37 7.95 13.92
N ALA A 356 -17.37 8.10 13.04
CA ALA A 356 -17.26 9.25 12.15
C ALA A 356 -18.43 9.31 11.15
N ALA A 357 -18.85 8.16 10.60
CA ALA A 357 -20.01 8.07 9.71
C ALA A 357 -21.31 8.47 10.41
N ALA A 358 -21.55 7.97 11.63
CA ALA A 358 -22.72 8.31 12.44
C ALA A 358 -22.78 9.82 12.74
N LEU A 359 -21.66 10.40 13.18
CA LEU A 359 -21.55 11.84 13.42
C LEU A 359 -21.77 12.66 12.14
N GLN A 360 -21.27 12.18 11.00
CA GLN A 360 -21.45 12.81 9.69
C GLN A 360 -22.91 12.80 9.22
N GLN A 361 -23.68 11.79 9.64
CA GLN A 361 -25.12 11.66 9.39
C GLN A 361 -25.98 12.34 10.49
N GLY A 362 -25.35 13.03 11.45
CA GLY A 362 -26.06 13.81 12.48
C GLY A 362 -26.44 13.02 13.73
N ILE A 363 -25.96 11.78 13.90
CA ILE A 363 -26.15 11.00 15.13
C ILE A 363 -25.21 11.55 16.20
N PRO A 364 -25.72 12.11 17.32
CA PRO A 364 -24.89 12.77 18.32
C PRO A 364 -24.21 11.79 19.28
N LEU A 365 -23.09 12.20 19.90
CA LEU A 365 -22.35 11.39 20.90
C LEU A 365 -23.19 10.94 22.11
N ASN A 366 -24.28 11.64 22.42
CA ASN A 366 -25.21 11.28 23.50
C ASN A 366 -26.36 10.37 23.04
N ALA A 367 -26.41 9.96 21.77
CA ALA A 367 -27.36 8.97 21.29
C ALA A 367 -27.21 7.66 22.06
N MET A 368 -28.33 7.07 22.45
CA MET A 368 -28.36 5.92 23.38
C MET A 368 -28.59 4.62 22.62
N TYR A 369 -27.73 3.64 22.85
CA TYR A 369 -27.79 2.31 22.23
C TYR A 369 -27.83 1.21 23.27
N SER A 370 -28.54 0.12 22.97
CA SER A 370 -28.54 -1.05 23.83
C SER A 370 -27.17 -1.73 23.84
N ALA A 371 -26.67 -2.05 25.03
CA ALA A 371 -25.47 -2.86 25.21
C ALA A 371 -25.75 -4.37 25.23
N THR A 372 -27.01 -4.81 25.07
CA THR A 372 -27.40 -6.24 25.10
C THR A 372 -26.87 -7.01 23.89
N PRO A 373 -26.67 -8.34 23.99
CA PRO A 373 -26.27 -9.17 22.86
C PRO A 373 -27.07 -8.89 21.58
N VAL A 374 -26.40 -8.98 20.42
CA VAL A 374 -26.99 -8.82 19.09
C VAL A 374 -26.96 -10.18 18.40
N THR A 375 -28.06 -10.60 17.79
CA THR A 375 -28.09 -11.79 16.94
C THR A 375 -28.04 -11.34 15.49
N LEU A 376 -26.97 -11.70 14.78
CA LEU A 376 -26.78 -11.41 13.37
C LEU A 376 -27.60 -12.38 12.50
N PRO A 377 -27.84 -12.05 11.22
CA PRO A 377 -28.28 -13.03 10.24
C PRO A 377 -27.42 -14.31 10.30
N GLY A 378 -28.06 -15.48 10.24
CA GLY A 378 -27.37 -16.77 10.43
C GLY A 378 -27.25 -17.25 11.88
N GLY A 379 -27.75 -16.48 12.86
CA GLY A 379 -27.86 -16.93 14.26
C GLY A 379 -26.61 -16.72 15.10
N HIS A 380 -25.60 -16.04 14.56
CA HIS A 380 -24.38 -15.68 15.30
C HIS A 380 -24.69 -14.61 16.35
N VAL A 381 -24.28 -14.86 17.60
CA VAL A 381 -24.51 -13.92 18.71
C VAL A 381 -23.25 -13.12 18.97
N VAL A 382 -23.34 -11.81 18.80
CA VAL A 382 -22.30 -10.85 19.18
C VAL A 382 -22.51 -10.41 20.62
N THR A 383 -21.46 -10.52 21.42
CA THR A 383 -21.40 -10.10 22.82
C THR A 383 -20.29 -9.08 23.06
N ASN A 384 -20.33 -8.40 24.21
CA ASN A 384 -19.19 -7.61 24.67
C ASN A 384 -18.16 -8.54 25.35
N TRP A 385 -16.88 -8.19 25.25
CA TRP A 385 -15.78 -9.02 25.75
C TRP A 385 -15.85 -9.29 27.27
N ASP A 386 -16.24 -8.29 28.05
CA ASP A 386 -16.36 -8.37 29.51
C ASP A 386 -17.58 -9.20 29.98
N GLY A 387 -18.36 -9.75 29.05
CA GLY A 387 -19.64 -10.41 29.34
C GLY A 387 -20.73 -9.46 29.83
N GLY A 388 -20.44 -8.15 29.90
CA GLY A 388 -21.40 -7.11 30.22
C GLY A 388 -22.39 -6.86 29.08
N GLY A 389 -23.48 -6.14 29.36
CA GLY A 389 -24.44 -5.79 28.32
C GLY A 389 -25.86 -5.49 28.77
N ALA A 390 -26.12 -5.15 30.03
CA ALA A 390 -27.46 -4.71 30.42
C ALA A 390 -27.59 -3.19 30.28
N GLY A 391 -28.69 -2.73 29.69
CA GLY A 391 -29.07 -1.32 29.65
C GLY A 391 -28.63 -0.57 28.39
N MET A 392 -28.88 0.75 28.43
CA MET A 392 -28.58 1.68 27.35
C MET A 392 -27.31 2.47 27.70
N ILE A 393 -26.40 2.61 26.74
CA ILE A 393 -25.19 3.43 26.87
C ILE A 393 -25.15 4.48 25.77
N SER A 394 -24.52 5.63 26.05
CA SER A 394 -24.33 6.67 25.03
C SER A 394 -23.30 6.22 23.98
N MET A 395 -23.33 6.78 22.77
CA MET A 395 -22.29 6.54 21.76
C MET A 395 -20.88 6.93 22.26
N LEU A 396 -20.79 7.95 23.11
CA LEU A 396 -19.57 8.31 23.84
C LEU A 396 -19.10 7.17 24.77
N ASP A 397 -19.98 6.64 25.61
CA ASP A 397 -19.63 5.55 26.53
C ASP A 397 -19.39 4.22 25.80
N ALA A 398 -20.09 3.98 24.69
CA ALA A 398 -19.83 2.86 23.79
C ALA A 398 -18.43 2.94 23.19
N THR A 399 -17.97 4.16 22.83
CA THR A 399 -16.60 4.39 22.37
C THR A 399 -15.60 4.16 23.49
N ARG A 400 -15.87 4.69 24.70
CA ARG A 400 -15.02 4.54 25.90
C ARG A 400 -14.80 3.07 26.28
N THR A 401 -15.89 2.31 26.39
CA THR A 401 -15.88 0.90 26.80
C THR A 401 -15.65 -0.06 25.62
N SER A 402 -15.61 0.48 24.40
CA SER A 402 -15.46 -0.29 23.17
C SER A 402 -16.54 -1.37 22.99
N SER A 403 -17.79 -1.07 23.35
CA SER A 403 -18.92 -2.02 23.25
C SER A 403 -19.09 -2.54 21.82
N ASN A 404 -19.15 -3.86 21.65
CA ASN A 404 -19.40 -4.48 20.34
C ASN A 404 -20.87 -4.29 19.95
N THR A 405 -21.77 -4.58 20.88
CA THR A 405 -23.21 -4.62 20.62
C THR A 405 -23.81 -3.26 20.33
N ALA A 406 -23.33 -2.20 20.98
CA ALA A 406 -23.75 -0.84 20.66
C ALA A 406 -23.24 -0.41 19.27
N PHE A 407 -22.00 -0.77 18.91
CA PHE A 407 -21.42 -0.42 17.61
C PHE A 407 -22.04 -1.17 16.42
N MET A 408 -22.47 -2.42 16.63
CA MET A 408 -23.32 -3.09 15.63
C MET A 408 -24.58 -2.28 15.35
N ARG A 409 -25.25 -1.79 16.41
CA ARG A 409 -26.47 -0.98 16.26
C ARG A 409 -26.21 0.42 15.70
N ILE A 410 -25.09 1.05 16.06
CA ILE A 410 -24.66 2.32 15.46
C ILE A 410 -24.44 2.14 13.96
N GLN A 411 -23.81 1.04 13.53
CA GLN A 411 -23.65 0.72 12.12
C GLN A 411 -25.00 0.45 11.44
N ASP A 412 -25.91 -0.28 12.09
CA ASP A 412 -27.23 -0.58 11.53
C ASP A 412 -28.11 0.68 11.37
N ASP A 413 -27.88 1.72 12.18
CA ASP A 413 -28.56 3.01 12.09
C ASP A 413 -28.01 3.92 10.97
N LEU A 414 -26.90 3.55 10.31
CA LEU A 414 -26.37 4.31 9.17
C LEU A 414 -27.20 4.07 7.90
N ASP A 415 -27.35 5.10 7.07
CA ASP A 415 -28.17 5.06 5.85
C ASP A 415 -27.85 3.86 4.92
N ASN A 416 -26.57 3.52 4.74
CA ASN A 416 -26.10 2.37 3.97
C ASN A 416 -25.32 1.34 4.83
N THR A 417 -25.59 1.32 6.13
CA THR A 417 -25.09 0.32 7.08
C THR A 417 -23.57 0.06 7.01
N THR A 418 -23.15 -1.15 6.62
CA THR A 418 -21.74 -1.57 6.53
C THR A 418 -20.96 -0.79 5.48
N GLN A 419 -21.63 -0.36 4.41
CA GLN A 419 -21.00 0.37 3.31
C GLN A 419 -20.57 1.78 3.74
N ASP A 420 -21.37 2.49 4.52
CA ASP A 420 -21.00 3.82 5.04
C ASP A 420 -19.78 3.75 5.96
N THR A 421 -19.62 2.65 6.70
CA THR A 421 -18.43 2.40 7.52
C THR A 421 -17.19 2.20 6.65
N ALA A 422 -17.29 1.43 5.56
CA ALA A 422 -16.21 1.25 4.61
C ALA A 422 -15.83 2.53 3.87
N ASP A 423 -16.84 3.29 3.41
CA ASP A 423 -16.62 4.52 2.68
C ASP A 423 -16.00 5.60 3.56
N MET A 424 -16.41 5.70 4.82
CA MET A 424 -15.77 6.58 5.79
C MET A 424 -14.32 6.17 6.08
N ALA A 425 -14.03 4.86 6.15
CA ALA A 425 -12.66 4.37 6.28
C ALA A 425 -11.77 4.78 5.10
N HIS A 426 -12.26 4.59 3.86
CA HIS A 426 -11.56 5.07 2.67
C HIS A 426 -11.41 6.58 2.62
N ALA A 427 -12.45 7.33 3.01
CA ALA A 427 -12.42 8.78 3.04
C ALA A 427 -11.36 9.30 4.00
N LEU A 428 -11.18 8.65 5.17
CA LEU A 428 -10.22 9.09 6.18
C LEU A 428 -8.78 8.62 5.93
N GLY A 429 -8.57 7.62 5.08
CA GLY A 429 -7.22 7.23 4.61
C GLY A 429 -6.94 5.74 4.52
N VAL A 430 -7.92 4.86 4.77
CA VAL A 430 -7.72 3.42 4.57
C VAL A 430 -7.57 3.11 3.09
N ALA A 431 -6.43 2.53 2.71
CA ALA A 431 -6.10 2.25 1.32
C ALA A 431 -7.11 1.32 0.67
N ARG A 432 -7.43 1.61 -0.60
CA ARG A 432 -8.36 0.80 -1.42
C ARG A 432 -7.73 -0.50 -1.93
N SER A 433 -6.41 -0.59 -1.93
CA SER A 433 -5.63 -1.78 -2.27
C SER A 433 -4.45 -1.87 -1.32
N ILE A 434 -4.11 -3.08 -0.89
CA ILE A 434 -2.92 -3.38 -0.07
C ILE A 434 -2.25 -4.64 -0.63
N PRO A 435 -1.00 -4.96 -0.25
CA PRO A 435 -0.33 -6.17 -0.73
C PRO A 435 -1.20 -7.42 -0.53
N GLY A 436 -1.44 -8.17 -1.60
CA GLY A 436 -2.29 -9.37 -1.60
C GLY A 436 -3.81 -9.12 -1.64
N ILE A 437 -4.28 -7.87 -1.52
CA ILE A 437 -5.72 -7.52 -1.54
C ILE A 437 -5.95 -6.36 -2.51
N PRO A 438 -6.37 -6.63 -3.76
CA PRO A 438 -6.57 -5.60 -4.78
C PRO A 438 -7.70 -4.61 -4.47
N VAL A 439 -8.72 -5.06 -3.74
CA VAL A 439 -9.86 -4.22 -3.31
C VAL A 439 -10.16 -4.54 -1.85
N THR A 440 -9.90 -3.59 -0.96
CA THR A 440 -10.11 -3.74 0.49
C THR A 440 -11.57 -3.45 0.87
N LEU A 441 -11.94 -3.83 2.11
CA LEU A 441 -13.25 -3.57 2.73
C LEU A 441 -14.45 -4.04 1.91
N ARG A 442 -14.28 -5.15 1.18
CA ARG A 442 -15.32 -5.79 0.37
C ARG A 442 -15.37 -7.27 0.64
N GLU A 443 -16.52 -7.83 0.30
CA GLU A 443 -16.81 -9.24 0.43
C GLU A 443 -17.41 -9.75 -0.87
N ASN A 444 -16.81 -10.78 -1.49
CA ASN A 444 -17.27 -11.35 -2.76
C ASN A 444 -17.57 -10.28 -3.85
N GLY A 445 -16.81 -9.18 -3.85
CA GLY A 445 -16.99 -8.03 -4.76
C GLY A 445 -18.08 -7.02 -4.38
N GLY A 446 -18.89 -7.29 -3.35
CA GLY A 446 -19.99 -6.46 -2.86
C GLY A 446 -19.69 -5.69 -1.57
N GLN A 447 -20.77 -5.32 -0.86
CA GLN A 447 -20.70 -4.66 0.45
C GLN A 447 -20.03 -5.57 1.48
N PRO A 448 -19.30 -5.01 2.46
CA PRO A 448 -18.71 -5.80 3.53
C PRO A 448 -19.77 -6.41 4.45
N TYR A 449 -19.43 -7.54 5.08
CA TYR A 449 -20.25 -8.14 6.13
C TYR A 449 -20.30 -7.26 7.39
N GLU A 450 -21.27 -7.56 8.25
CA GLU A 450 -21.62 -6.80 9.44
C GLU A 450 -20.45 -6.64 10.42
N GLY A 451 -19.49 -7.58 10.41
CA GLY A 451 -18.29 -7.54 11.24
C GLY A 451 -17.27 -6.46 10.86
N ILE A 452 -17.49 -5.65 9.81
CA ILE A 452 -16.58 -4.56 9.45
C ILE A 452 -16.38 -3.56 10.61
N VAL A 453 -17.44 -3.12 11.29
CA VAL A 453 -17.31 -2.22 12.45
C VAL A 453 -16.52 -2.84 13.60
N LEU A 454 -16.42 -4.17 13.66
CA LEU A 454 -15.61 -4.89 14.64
C LEU A 454 -14.18 -5.17 14.16
N GLY A 455 -13.81 -4.71 12.96
CA GLY A 455 -12.46 -4.83 12.40
C GLY A 455 -12.16 -6.19 11.78
N GLN A 456 -13.16 -6.84 11.19
CA GLN A 456 -13.02 -8.11 10.48
C GLN A 456 -12.08 -8.04 9.27
N TYR A 457 -12.00 -6.88 8.61
CA TYR A 457 -11.19 -6.67 7.41
C TYR A 457 -9.79 -6.18 7.73
N GLN A 458 -8.85 -6.49 6.84
CA GLN A 458 -7.44 -6.13 6.99
C GLN A 458 -7.19 -4.66 6.59
N SER A 459 -6.32 -3.99 7.33
CA SER A 459 -5.77 -2.67 7.00
C SER A 459 -4.33 -2.57 7.51
N ARG A 460 -3.57 -1.60 6.99
CA ARG A 460 -2.16 -1.41 7.38
C ARG A 460 -2.02 -0.52 8.61
N VAL A 461 -0.92 -0.66 9.34
CA VAL A 461 -0.59 0.29 10.42
C VAL A 461 -0.47 1.71 9.87
N LEU A 462 0.13 1.85 8.68
CA LEU A 462 0.21 3.10 7.93
C LEU A 462 -1.17 3.72 7.64
N ASP A 463 -2.14 2.90 7.24
CA ASP A 463 -3.51 3.35 6.94
C ASP A 463 -4.21 3.88 8.20
N MET A 464 -4.06 3.16 9.31
CA MET A 464 -4.66 3.55 10.58
C MET A 464 -4.02 4.82 11.16
N ALA A 465 -2.70 4.98 11.02
CA ALA A 465 -2.02 6.23 11.37
C ALA A 465 -2.50 7.40 10.50
N THR A 466 -2.70 7.15 9.20
CA THR A 466 -3.22 8.15 8.25
C THR A 466 -4.63 8.59 8.61
N ALA A 467 -5.52 7.65 8.94
CA ALA A 467 -6.87 7.96 9.41
C ALA A 467 -6.90 8.83 10.66
N VAL A 468 -6.09 8.47 11.67
CA VAL A 468 -5.97 9.27 12.89
C VAL A 468 -5.36 10.64 12.61
N SER A 469 -4.36 10.73 11.72
CA SER A 469 -3.78 11.99 11.27
C SER A 469 -4.84 12.93 10.67
N THR A 470 -5.68 12.43 9.75
CA THR A 470 -6.79 13.18 9.15
C THR A 470 -7.79 13.68 10.21
N LEU A 471 -8.16 12.83 11.17
CA LEU A 471 -9.08 13.19 12.25
C LEU A 471 -8.46 14.23 13.19
N THR A 472 -7.20 14.07 13.57
CA THR A 472 -6.45 15.03 14.40
C THR A 472 -6.31 16.38 13.72
N ASN A 473 -6.11 16.39 12.40
CA ASN A 473 -6.09 17.59 11.59
C ASN A 473 -7.50 18.06 11.19
N ARG A 474 -8.50 17.74 12.02
CA ARG A 474 -9.86 18.29 11.97
C ARG A 474 -10.55 18.04 10.62
N GLY A 475 -10.31 16.84 10.09
CA GLY A 475 -10.87 16.35 8.83
C GLY A 475 -10.14 16.79 7.58
N LEU A 476 -9.00 17.48 7.69
CA LEU A 476 -8.12 17.78 6.56
C LEU A 476 -7.06 16.68 6.41
N ALA A 477 -7.12 15.95 5.29
CA ALA A 477 -6.09 14.98 4.94
C ALA A 477 -4.95 15.67 4.20
N HIS A 478 -3.72 15.37 4.63
CA HIS A 478 -2.51 15.59 3.84
C HIS A 478 -2.10 14.24 3.23
N PRO A 479 -1.56 14.23 2.00
CA PRO A 479 -0.93 13.04 1.46
C PRO A 479 0.17 12.57 2.40
N THR A 480 0.04 11.33 2.88
CA THR A 480 1.09 10.70 3.65
C THR A 480 2.29 10.45 2.74
N HIS A 481 3.45 10.92 3.15
CA HIS A 481 4.65 10.90 2.33
C HIS A 481 5.90 10.64 3.16
N PHE A 482 6.86 9.96 2.54
CA PHE A 482 8.20 9.67 3.02
C PHE A 482 9.24 10.57 2.34
N VAL A 483 8.97 11.09 1.13
CA VAL A 483 9.94 11.87 0.35
C VAL A 483 9.65 13.36 0.47
N GLN A 484 10.60 14.11 1.04
CA GLN A 484 10.51 15.57 1.13
C GLN A 484 11.06 16.24 -0.12
N ARG A 485 12.21 15.77 -0.61
CA ARG A 485 12.94 16.41 -1.71
C ARG A 485 13.90 15.44 -2.41
N VAL A 486 14.04 15.57 -3.73
CA VAL A 486 15.02 14.84 -4.53
C VAL A 486 15.83 15.80 -5.38
N THR A 487 17.15 15.70 -5.30
CA THR A 487 18.08 16.42 -6.17
C THR A 487 19.03 15.46 -6.87
N ASP A 488 19.49 15.79 -8.07
CA ASP A 488 20.56 15.01 -8.71
C ASP A 488 21.97 15.46 -8.25
N ALA A 489 23.01 14.78 -8.76
CA ALA A 489 24.40 15.08 -8.43
C ALA A 489 24.88 16.48 -8.87
N TYR A 490 24.17 17.13 -9.79
CA TYR A 490 24.46 18.50 -10.25
C TYR A 490 23.70 19.57 -9.46
N GLY A 491 22.82 19.14 -8.54
CA GLY A 491 22.00 20.02 -7.72
C GLY A 491 20.68 20.43 -8.37
N GLU A 492 20.28 19.82 -9.48
CA GLU A 492 18.95 20.01 -10.07
C GLU A 492 17.90 19.43 -9.11
N VAL A 493 16.82 20.18 -8.86
CA VAL A 493 15.67 19.69 -8.07
C VAL A 493 14.74 18.93 -8.98
N LEU A 494 14.65 17.62 -8.76
CA LEU A 494 13.75 16.73 -9.52
C LEU A 494 12.37 16.66 -8.90
N TYR A 495 12.32 16.81 -7.58
CA TYR A 495 11.09 16.78 -6.81
C TYR A 495 11.24 17.55 -5.49
N GLU A 496 10.18 18.23 -5.09
CA GLU A 496 10.01 18.84 -3.78
C GLU A 496 8.53 18.75 -3.40
N PHE A 497 8.25 18.18 -2.22
CA PHE A 497 6.88 18.01 -1.75
C PHE A 497 6.22 19.37 -1.51
N ASP A 498 5.00 19.56 -2.02
CA ASP A 498 4.20 20.76 -1.78
C ASP A 498 3.36 20.60 -0.48
N PRO A 499 3.73 21.31 0.61
CA PRO A 499 2.99 21.21 1.88
C PRO A 499 1.61 21.87 1.84
N GLY A 500 1.28 22.63 0.78
CA GLY A 500 0.02 23.35 0.67
C GLY A 500 -1.18 22.48 0.27
N TYR A 501 -0.95 21.31 -0.32
CA TYR A 501 -2.04 20.43 -0.74
C TYR A 501 -2.73 19.77 0.46
N THR A 502 -4.03 20.02 0.58
CA THR A 502 -4.91 19.42 1.59
C THR A 502 -6.27 19.10 1.00
N GLU A 503 -6.91 18.06 1.53
CA GLU A 503 -8.27 17.67 1.13
C GLU A 503 -9.17 17.52 2.35
N ARG A 504 -10.32 18.19 2.35
CA ARG A 504 -11.32 18.01 3.40
C ARG A 504 -12.06 16.69 3.19
N ARG A 505 -11.81 15.71 4.08
CA ARG A 505 -12.45 14.39 4.07
C ARG A 505 -13.72 14.34 4.92
N VAL A 506 -13.70 15.02 6.06
CA VAL A 506 -14.87 15.21 6.93
C VAL A 506 -14.95 16.64 7.45
N SER A 507 -16.13 17.04 7.94
CA SER A 507 -16.26 18.36 8.57
C SER A 507 -15.41 18.44 9.84
N GLN A 508 -15.02 19.66 10.20
CA GLN A 508 -14.32 19.93 11.45
C GLN A 508 -15.12 19.45 12.66
N GLN A 509 -16.45 19.67 12.65
CA GLN A 509 -17.35 19.25 13.71
C GLN A 509 -17.33 17.73 13.91
N VAL A 510 -17.35 16.96 12.81
CA VAL A 510 -17.26 15.49 12.88
C VAL A 510 -15.92 15.06 13.47
N ALA A 511 -14.82 15.56 12.92
CA ALA A 511 -13.48 15.20 13.38
C ALA A 511 -13.25 15.55 14.86
N ASP A 512 -13.63 16.76 15.28
CA ASP A 512 -13.49 17.21 16.67
C ASP A 512 -14.34 16.32 17.62
N ASN A 513 -15.54 15.88 17.22
CA ASN A 513 -16.36 14.95 18.02
C ASN A 513 -15.80 13.53 18.08
N VAL A 514 -15.21 13.02 16.98
CA VAL A 514 -14.52 11.71 17.00
C VAL A 514 -13.34 11.77 17.98
N ILE A 515 -12.52 12.82 17.90
CA ILE A 515 -11.41 13.07 18.82
C ILE A 515 -11.92 13.19 20.26
N LYS A 516 -13.00 13.94 20.52
CA LYS A 516 -13.63 14.05 21.84
C LYS A 516 -14.03 12.70 22.43
N ALA A 517 -14.59 11.81 21.60
CA ALA A 517 -14.94 10.47 22.04
C ALA A 517 -13.70 9.62 22.37
N MET A 518 -12.68 9.69 21.52
CA MET A 518 -11.39 9.01 21.71
C MET A 518 -10.60 9.51 22.93
N GLN A 519 -10.71 10.80 23.31
CA GLN A 519 -10.11 11.33 24.55
C GLN A 519 -10.60 10.56 25.80
N SER A 520 -11.85 10.08 25.78
CA SER A 520 -12.42 9.35 26.92
C SER A 520 -11.84 7.94 27.10
N VAL A 521 -11.24 7.36 26.06
CA VAL A 521 -10.65 6.02 26.04
C VAL A 521 -9.27 5.99 26.73
N VAL A 522 -8.53 7.10 26.65
CA VAL A 522 -7.16 7.22 27.18
C VAL A 522 -7.07 6.87 28.67
N PRO A 523 -7.81 7.53 29.58
CA PRO A 523 -7.77 7.18 31.00
C PRO A 523 -8.38 5.79 31.27
N TYR A 524 -9.39 5.38 30.50
CA TYR A 524 -10.02 4.06 30.64
C TYR A 524 -9.05 2.92 30.31
N SER A 525 -8.12 3.15 29.38
CA SER A 525 -7.12 2.17 28.93
C SER A 525 -5.77 2.32 29.63
N ASN A 526 -5.69 3.11 30.72
CA ASN A 526 -4.44 3.41 31.43
C ASN A 526 -3.31 3.98 30.53
N ALA A 527 -3.68 4.71 29.47
CA ALA A 527 -2.76 5.23 28.46
C ALA A 527 -2.46 6.74 28.62
N VAL A 528 -2.71 7.32 29.80
CA VAL A 528 -2.47 8.75 30.06
C VAL A 528 -1.00 9.10 29.82
N LEU A 529 -0.74 10.10 28.99
CA LEU A 529 0.60 10.55 28.63
C LEU A 529 1.31 11.30 29.78
N ALA A 530 2.63 11.37 29.73
CA ALA A 530 3.46 12.03 30.73
C ALA A 530 3.02 13.49 30.97
N GLY A 531 3.01 13.91 32.24
CA GLY A 531 2.58 15.25 32.64
C GLY A 531 1.10 15.56 32.38
N GLY A 532 0.29 14.57 31.96
CA GLY A 532 -1.11 14.79 31.59
C GLY A 532 -1.28 15.42 30.20
N ARG A 533 -0.31 15.24 29.29
CA ARG A 533 -0.39 15.76 27.91
C ARG A 533 -1.72 15.34 27.26
N PRO A 534 -2.51 16.27 26.69
CA PRO A 534 -3.77 15.94 26.03
C PRO A 534 -3.57 14.93 24.91
N SER A 535 -4.35 13.85 24.94
CA SER A 535 -4.30 12.81 23.92
C SER A 535 -5.67 12.17 23.68
N ALA A 536 -5.81 11.52 22.54
CA ALA A 536 -6.99 10.79 22.12
C ALA A 536 -6.56 9.43 21.58
N ALA A 537 -7.25 8.33 21.94
CA ALA A 537 -6.88 7.01 21.48
C ALA A 537 -8.08 6.09 21.27
N LYS A 538 -7.85 4.99 20.57
CA LYS A 538 -8.75 3.84 20.47
C LYS A 538 -7.92 2.56 20.50
N THR A 539 -8.35 1.61 21.33
CA THR A 539 -7.78 0.26 21.38
C THR A 539 -8.51 -0.69 20.44
N GLY A 540 -7.82 -1.72 19.98
CA GLY A 540 -8.39 -2.80 19.18
C GLY A 540 -7.83 -4.16 19.59
N THR A 541 -8.64 -5.18 19.39
CA THR A 541 -8.29 -6.57 19.65
C THR A 541 -9.06 -7.44 18.66
N ALA A 542 -8.34 -8.30 17.94
CA ALA A 542 -8.93 -9.29 17.04
C ALA A 542 -8.74 -10.69 17.65
N GLN A 543 -9.84 -11.43 17.71
CA GLN A 543 -9.86 -12.78 18.27
C GLN A 543 -9.31 -13.80 17.27
N LEU A 544 -8.66 -14.84 17.79
CA LEU A 544 -8.25 -16.00 17.01
C LEU A 544 -9.43 -16.96 16.86
N GLY A 545 -10.28 -16.72 15.87
CA GLY A 545 -11.49 -17.51 15.64
C GLY A 545 -12.32 -17.69 16.92
N ASN A 546 -12.76 -18.92 17.19
CA ASN A 546 -13.54 -19.26 18.39
C ASN A 546 -12.69 -19.89 19.51
N THR A 547 -11.38 -19.65 19.53
CA THR A 547 -10.46 -20.29 20.49
C THR A 547 -10.52 -19.67 21.89
N GLY A 548 -11.11 -18.47 22.02
CA GLY A 548 -11.03 -17.66 23.23
C GLY A 548 -9.71 -16.90 23.39
N LEU A 549 -8.79 -17.03 22.44
CA LEU A 549 -7.52 -16.32 22.39
C LEU A 549 -7.57 -15.12 21.43
N ASN A 550 -6.60 -14.22 21.54
CA ASN A 550 -6.43 -13.09 20.62
C ASN A 550 -5.24 -13.30 19.70
N LYS A 551 -5.28 -12.75 18.48
CA LYS A 551 -4.17 -12.79 17.52
C LYS A 551 -3.61 -11.41 17.16
N ASP A 552 -4.42 -10.36 17.21
CA ASP A 552 -3.98 -8.98 16.98
C ASP A 552 -4.41 -8.07 18.13
N ALA A 553 -3.51 -7.17 18.52
CA ALA A 553 -3.80 -6.11 19.48
C ALA A 553 -3.29 -4.76 18.97
N TRP A 554 -4.08 -3.70 19.17
CA TRP A 554 -3.84 -2.39 18.59
C TRP A 554 -4.06 -1.26 19.58
N THR A 555 -3.28 -0.19 19.42
CA THR A 555 -3.64 1.15 19.88
C THR A 555 -3.37 2.16 18.77
N VAL A 556 -4.38 2.95 18.44
CA VAL A 556 -4.29 4.06 17.48
C VAL A 556 -4.70 5.35 18.19
N GLY A 557 -4.01 6.45 17.95
CA GLY A 557 -4.30 7.68 18.68
C GLY A 557 -3.32 8.79 18.39
N SER A 558 -3.49 9.91 19.07
CA SER A 558 -2.74 11.11 18.77
C SER A 558 -2.67 12.08 19.93
N THR A 559 -1.72 12.99 19.84
CA THR A 559 -1.80 14.36 20.36
C THR A 559 -2.07 15.29 19.18
N PRO A 560 -2.34 16.61 19.37
CA PRO A 560 -2.46 17.52 18.25
C PRO A 560 -1.19 17.61 17.37
N GLN A 561 -0.03 17.25 17.93
CA GLN A 561 1.28 17.32 17.28
C GLN A 561 1.64 16.06 16.50
N LEU A 562 1.15 14.88 16.91
CA LEU A 562 1.58 13.61 16.33
C LEU A 562 0.47 12.55 16.41
N ALA A 563 0.19 11.88 15.28
CA ALA A 563 -0.67 10.71 15.20
C ALA A 563 0.18 9.44 15.13
N VAL A 564 -0.16 8.43 15.94
CA VAL A 564 0.58 7.18 16.07
C VAL A 564 -0.37 5.99 16.03
N ALA A 565 -0.05 4.99 15.22
CA ALA A 565 -0.69 3.69 15.23
C ALA A 565 0.33 2.60 15.61
N VAL A 566 -0.11 1.67 16.45
CA VAL A 566 0.67 0.53 16.92
C VAL A 566 -0.15 -0.75 16.78
N TRP A 567 0.46 -1.78 16.21
CA TRP A 567 -0.03 -3.15 16.19
C TRP A 567 0.96 -4.07 16.89
N VAL A 568 0.48 -5.07 17.62
CA VAL A 568 1.26 -6.21 18.11
C VAL A 568 0.52 -7.51 17.79
N GLY A 569 1.24 -8.48 17.24
CA GLY A 569 0.76 -9.83 16.92
C GLY A 569 1.93 -10.79 16.76
N THR A 570 1.76 -11.84 15.96
CA THR A 570 2.79 -12.88 15.73
C THR A 570 3.39 -12.80 14.33
N ALA A 571 4.57 -13.37 14.15
CA ALA A 571 5.30 -13.35 12.88
C ALA A 571 4.55 -14.04 11.72
N ASP A 572 3.77 -15.08 12.02
CA ASP A 572 2.93 -15.78 11.05
C ASP A 572 1.58 -15.08 10.79
N ASN A 573 1.22 -14.08 11.61
CA ASN A 573 -0.07 -13.39 11.62
C ASN A 573 -1.30 -14.31 11.80
N THR A 574 -1.08 -15.54 12.27
CA THR A 574 -2.13 -16.57 12.41
C THR A 574 -2.17 -17.20 13.80
N SER A 575 -1.11 -17.03 14.59
CA SER A 575 -0.99 -17.58 15.94
C SER A 575 -1.58 -16.66 17.02
N ALA A 576 -1.76 -17.22 18.22
CA ALA A 576 -2.20 -16.45 19.38
C ALA A 576 -1.07 -15.56 19.90
N ILE A 577 -1.43 -14.34 20.30
CA ILE A 577 -0.52 -13.38 20.93
C ILE A 577 -0.82 -13.25 22.43
N PHE A 578 0.21 -13.46 23.25
CA PHE A 578 0.11 -13.39 24.70
C PHE A 578 0.76 -12.12 25.24
N ASN A 579 0.16 -11.57 26.29
CA ASN A 579 0.78 -10.51 27.08
C ASN A 579 1.98 -11.03 27.88
N SER A 580 2.72 -10.13 28.54
CA SER A 580 3.94 -10.47 29.29
C SER A 580 3.74 -11.43 30.48
N TYR A 581 2.49 -11.75 30.82
CA TYR A 581 2.14 -12.70 31.89
C TYR A 581 1.62 -14.04 31.33
N GLY A 582 1.63 -14.24 30.00
CA GLY A 582 1.13 -15.44 29.34
C GLY A 582 -0.40 -15.49 29.17
N GLY A 583 -1.11 -14.38 29.42
CA GLY A 583 -2.55 -14.26 29.20
C GLY A 583 -2.90 -13.62 27.85
N ASN A 584 -4.19 -13.49 27.53
CA ASN A 584 -4.64 -12.79 26.32
C ASN A 584 -4.08 -11.36 26.24
N MET A 585 -3.55 -11.00 25.08
CA MET A 585 -3.16 -9.62 24.77
C MET A 585 -4.38 -8.78 24.38
N PHE A 586 -4.50 -7.59 24.96
CA PHE A 586 -5.45 -6.56 24.54
C PHE A 586 -4.74 -5.32 24.02
N GLY A 587 -5.48 -4.45 23.33
CA GLY A 587 -4.92 -3.20 22.81
C GLY A 587 -4.30 -2.30 23.89
N ALA A 588 -4.85 -2.31 25.10
CA ALA A 588 -4.35 -1.54 26.25
C ALA A 588 -3.05 -2.10 26.87
N ASP A 589 -2.63 -3.31 26.50
CA ASP A 589 -1.41 -3.94 27.01
C ASP A 589 -0.16 -3.40 26.28
N THR A 590 0.61 -4.28 25.62
CA THR A 590 1.85 -3.90 24.94
C THR A 590 1.64 -2.82 23.86
N PRO A 591 0.62 -2.88 22.98
CA PRO A 591 0.40 -1.83 21.99
C PRO A 591 0.18 -0.45 22.64
N GLY A 592 -0.61 -0.40 23.71
CA GLY A 592 -0.87 0.82 24.47
C GLY A 592 0.39 1.38 25.14
N ARG A 593 1.25 0.50 25.70
CA ARG A 593 2.54 0.90 26.28
C ARG A 593 3.51 1.42 25.23
N ILE A 594 3.64 0.76 24.07
CA ILE A 594 4.47 1.25 22.96
C ILE A 594 3.95 2.62 22.51
N TRP A 595 2.63 2.74 22.24
CA TRP A 595 2.01 4.00 21.81
C TRP A 595 2.29 5.16 22.78
N LYS A 596 2.11 4.91 24.08
CA LYS A 596 2.37 5.88 25.14
C LYS A 596 3.85 6.28 25.18
N ASN A 597 4.75 5.30 25.20
CA ASN A 597 6.19 5.55 25.30
C ASN A 597 6.72 6.29 24.07
N VAL A 598 6.21 5.97 22.88
CA VAL A 598 6.54 6.68 21.63
C VAL A 598 6.11 8.14 21.72
N LEU A 599 4.86 8.42 22.06
CA LEU A 599 4.39 9.82 22.18
C LEU A 599 5.12 10.59 23.29
N ASP A 600 5.37 9.97 24.43
CA ASP A 600 6.10 10.59 25.54
C ASP A 600 7.56 10.89 25.17
N SER A 601 8.23 10.00 24.41
CA SER A 601 9.61 10.17 23.99
C SER A 601 9.74 11.20 22.86
N LEU A 602 8.96 11.06 21.78
CA LEU A 602 9.05 11.93 20.60
C LEU A 602 8.61 13.38 20.88
N LEU A 603 7.76 13.60 21.89
CA LEU A 603 7.29 14.92 22.31
C LEU A 603 7.96 15.40 23.61
N GLN A 604 9.03 14.74 24.06
CA GLN A 604 9.76 15.15 25.25
C GLN A 604 10.30 16.57 25.08
N GLY A 605 10.03 17.45 26.05
CA GLY A 605 10.48 18.84 26.04
C GLY A 605 9.70 19.77 25.10
N GLN A 606 8.74 19.27 24.31
CA GLN A 606 7.84 20.12 23.52
C GLN A 606 6.69 20.65 24.38
N ASP A 607 6.19 21.84 24.06
CA ASP A 607 4.99 22.40 24.69
C ASP A 607 3.76 21.52 24.47
N PHE A 608 2.78 21.64 25.37
CA PHE A 608 1.51 20.92 25.25
C PHE A 608 0.59 21.66 24.29
N GLU A 609 0.21 21.01 23.19
CA GLU A 609 -0.91 21.44 22.37
C GLU A 609 -2.23 20.81 22.83
N TYR A 610 -3.34 21.49 22.58
CA TYR A 610 -4.67 21.06 23.00
C TYR A 610 -5.58 20.86 21.80
N PHE A 611 -6.42 19.82 21.86
CA PHE A 611 -7.49 19.66 20.88
C PHE A 611 -8.52 20.79 21.03
N PRO A 612 -9.09 21.29 19.93
CA PRO A 612 -10.21 22.22 19.98
C PRO A 612 -11.42 21.60 20.69
N GLU A 613 -12.26 22.42 21.31
CA GLU A 613 -13.54 21.95 21.85
C GLU A 613 -14.50 21.55 20.72
N ALA A 614 -15.13 20.39 20.89
CA ALA A 614 -16.08 19.85 19.93
C ALA A 614 -17.44 20.57 20.05
N SER A 615 -17.95 21.07 18.92
CA SER A 615 -19.32 21.59 18.86
C SER A 615 -20.32 20.43 18.77
N PRO A 616 -21.42 20.42 19.54
CA PRO A 616 -22.38 19.32 19.52
C PRO A 616 -22.96 19.06 18.13
N VAL A 617 -23.10 17.79 17.77
CA VAL A 617 -23.92 17.32 16.64
C VAL A 617 -25.36 17.17 17.13
N TYR A 618 -26.35 17.39 16.27
CA TYR A 618 -27.77 17.21 16.58
C TYR A 618 -28.46 16.36 15.52
N TRP A 619 -29.42 15.53 15.94
CA TRP A 619 -30.25 14.74 15.03
C TRP A 619 -30.87 15.60 13.92
N GLY A 620 -30.63 15.23 12.66
CA GLY A 620 -31.28 15.84 11.50
C GLY A 620 -30.91 17.30 11.19
N VAL A 621 -29.96 17.91 11.90
CA VAL A 621 -29.46 19.26 11.58
C VAL A 621 -28.04 19.13 11.05
N ASN A 622 -27.89 19.20 9.73
CA ASN A 622 -26.59 19.28 9.06
C ASN A 622 -26.31 20.76 8.69
N PRO A 623 -25.67 21.57 9.55
CA PRO A 623 -25.34 22.95 9.20
C PRO A 623 -24.20 23.06 8.17
N TYR A 624 -23.54 21.95 7.78
CA TYR A 624 -22.43 21.97 6.83
C TYR A 624 -22.42 20.73 5.92
N SER A 625 -23.07 20.85 4.76
CA SER A 625 -22.94 19.93 3.60
C SER A 625 -21.58 20.04 2.91
N GLY A 626 -20.49 20.21 3.66
CA GLY A 626 -19.13 20.46 3.17
C GLY A 626 -18.19 19.24 3.22
N GLY A 627 -18.70 18.07 3.56
CA GLY A 627 -18.02 16.78 3.39
C GLY A 627 -18.55 16.09 2.13
N VAL A 628 -17.69 15.30 1.47
CA VAL A 628 -18.02 14.59 0.21
C VAL A 628 -19.37 13.90 0.34
N ASN A 629 -20.30 14.23 -0.56
CA ASN A 629 -21.59 13.56 -0.65
C ASN A 629 -21.32 12.09 -1.03
N LEU A 630 -21.49 11.16 -0.08
CA LEU A 630 -21.16 9.74 -0.22
C LEU A 630 -21.83 9.10 -1.46
N GLY A 631 -22.94 9.66 -1.93
CA GLY A 631 -23.64 9.21 -3.14
C GLY A 631 -22.95 9.50 -4.48
N GLY A 632 -21.85 10.26 -4.52
CA GLY A 632 -21.21 10.71 -5.77
C GLY A 632 -20.05 9.85 -6.29
N TYR A 633 -19.53 8.88 -5.53
CA TYR A 633 -18.29 8.16 -5.90
C TYR A 633 -18.53 6.93 -6.82
N TYR A 634 -19.78 6.64 -7.18
CA TYR A 634 -20.17 5.57 -8.10
C TYR A 634 -20.47 6.14 -9.49
N GLY A 635 -19.44 6.58 -10.22
CA GLY A 635 -19.63 7.05 -11.59
C GLY A 635 -18.36 7.49 -12.33
N GLY A 636 -17.73 6.53 -13.01
CA GLY A 636 -17.01 6.78 -14.28
C GLY A 636 -15.68 7.52 -14.22
N PHE A 637 -14.57 6.79 -14.07
CA PHE A 637 -13.34 7.15 -14.78
C PHE A 637 -13.52 6.78 -16.26
N SER A 638 -14.03 7.71 -17.07
CA SER A 638 -13.75 7.75 -18.51
C SER A 638 -13.26 9.15 -18.84
N GLY A 639 -12.02 9.26 -19.33
CA GLY A 639 -11.44 10.54 -19.69
C GLY A 639 -12.20 11.25 -20.80
N ASN A 640 -12.37 12.56 -20.68
CA ASN A 640 -11.82 13.49 -21.66
C ASN A 640 -11.86 14.92 -21.12
N SER A 641 -10.82 15.68 -21.43
CA SER A 641 -10.72 17.12 -21.22
C SER A 641 -11.67 17.88 -22.14
N THR A 642 -12.37 18.89 -21.62
CA THR A 642 -12.65 20.14 -22.36
C THR A 642 -13.20 21.23 -21.44
N THR A 643 -12.75 22.44 -21.71
CA THR A 643 -13.03 23.72 -21.07
C THR A 643 -14.41 24.27 -21.44
N GLY A 644 -15.12 24.87 -20.47
CA GLY A 644 -16.35 25.62 -20.71
C GLY A 644 -16.81 26.42 -19.47
N THR A 645 -16.94 27.73 -19.63
CA THR A 645 -17.29 28.77 -18.65
C THR A 645 -18.77 28.74 -18.18
N PRO A 646 -19.12 29.42 -17.07
CA PRO A 646 -20.38 29.24 -16.34
C PRO A 646 -21.53 30.14 -16.86
N SER A 647 -22.78 29.68 -16.67
CA SER A 647 -24.01 30.44 -16.90
C SER A 647 -24.92 30.43 -15.67
N ASP A 648 -25.50 31.60 -15.41
CA ASP A 648 -26.27 32.05 -14.26
C ASP A 648 -27.67 31.42 -14.04
N ALA A 649 -28.10 31.58 -12.77
CA ALA A 649 -29.44 31.89 -12.26
C ALA A 649 -30.55 30.81 -12.18
N ALA A 650 -31.03 30.55 -10.95
CA ALA A 650 -32.34 31.03 -10.47
C ALA A 650 -32.57 30.72 -8.98
N ALA A 651 -33.12 31.70 -8.26
CA ALA A 651 -33.48 31.68 -6.84
C ALA A 651 -34.88 31.05 -6.58
N PRO A 652 -35.23 30.71 -5.33
CA PRO A 652 -36.29 29.76 -4.99
C PRO A 652 -37.67 30.39 -4.75
N SER A 653 -38.72 29.58 -4.87
CA SER A 653 -40.11 29.95 -4.57
C SER A 653 -40.55 29.43 -3.20
N SER A 654 -41.09 30.36 -2.41
CA SER A 654 -41.67 30.24 -1.07
C SER A 654 -43.07 29.63 -1.03
N VAL A 655 -43.38 28.82 -0.02
CA VAL A 655 -44.74 28.54 0.49
C VAL A 655 -44.61 28.25 2.00
N ALA A 656 -44.80 29.25 2.87
CA ALA A 656 -46.02 29.62 3.59
C ALA A 656 -46.40 28.69 4.77
N ASP A 657 -46.24 29.25 5.98
CA ASP A 657 -46.71 28.79 7.29
C ASP A 657 -48.24 28.74 7.43
N ALA A 658 -48.73 27.84 8.29
CA ALA A 658 -49.67 28.08 9.41
C ALA A 658 -50.21 26.74 10.00
N PRO A 659 -50.80 26.69 11.23
CA PRO A 659 -50.18 26.98 12.51
C PRO A 659 -50.46 25.87 13.57
N ALA A 660 -49.88 26.07 14.76
CA ALA A 660 -49.97 25.26 15.96
C ALA A 660 -51.41 25.02 16.50
N GLY A 661 -51.63 23.82 17.05
CA GLY A 661 -52.83 23.43 17.80
C GLY A 661 -52.45 22.91 19.20
N GLU A 662 -53.20 23.36 20.19
CA GLU A 662 -52.96 23.33 21.64
C GLU A 662 -53.01 21.95 22.31
N ALA A 663 -52.38 21.91 23.49
CA ALA A 663 -52.34 20.80 24.44
C ALA A 663 -53.68 20.61 25.19
N GLY A 664 -53.99 19.36 25.54
CA GLY A 664 -55.05 18.95 26.47
C GLY A 664 -54.59 17.77 27.34
N PRO A 665 -55.18 17.58 28.54
CA PRO A 665 -54.49 17.09 29.74
C PRO A 665 -54.49 15.57 29.92
N GLY A 666 -53.54 15.12 30.75
CA GLY A 666 -53.22 13.71 30.99
C GLY A 666 -54.26 12.87 31.75
N GLN A 667 -54.07 11.56 31.64
CA GLN A 667 -54.66 10.54 32.50
C GLN A 667 -53.62 9.49 32.93
N PRO A 668 -53.79 8.88 34.12
CA PRO A 668 -52.72 8.24 34.88
C PRO A 668 -52.34 6.84 34.42
N ALA A 669 -51.08 6.48 34.69
CA ALA A 669 -50.46 5.20 34.39
C ALA A 669 -51.12 4.02 35.14
N ALA A 670 -51.37 2.93 34.41
CA ALA A 670 -51.78 1.64 34.97
C ALA A 670 -50.58 0.91 35.60
N PRO A 671 -50.77 0.15 36.70
CA PRO A 671 -49.68 -0.56 37.37
C PRO A 671 -49.19 -1.77 36.57
N ALA A 672 -47.88 -1.99 36.59
CA ALA A 672 -47.21 -3.10 35.92
C ALA A 672 -47.61 -4.47 36.50
N PRO A 673 -47.77 -5.53 35.67
CA PRO A 673 -48.02 -6.88 36.14
C PRO A 673 -46.78 -7.50 36.81
N ALA A 674 -47.01 -8.33 37.82
CA ALA A 674 -45.99 -9.03 38.59
C ALA A 674 -45.19 -10.04 37.72
N PRO A 675 -43.90 -10.28 38.02
CA PRO A 675 -43.05 -11.19 37.24
C PRO A 675 -43.48 -12.65 37.39
N ALA A 676 -43.48 -13.37 36.27
CA ALA A 676 -43.73 -14.82 36.22
C ALA A 676 -42.56 -15.62 36.85
N PRO A 677 -42.83 -16.79 37.45
CA PRO A 677 -41.81 -17.63 38.07
C PRO A 677 -40.83 -18.22 37.04
N ALA A 678 -39.57 -18.34 37.44
CA ALA A 678 -38.47 -18.84 36.61
C ALA A 678 -38.69 -20.30 36.16
N PRO A 679 -38.34 -20.66 34.91
CA PRO A 679 -38.43 -22.03 34.42
C PRO A 679 -37.36 -22.93 35.08
N ALA A 680 -37.72 -24.21 35.27
CA ALA A 680 -36.84 -25.24 35.81
C ALA A 680 -35.64 -25.53 34.88
N PRO A 681 -34.47 -25.92 35.44
CA PRO A 681 -33.28 -26.21 34.64
C PRO A 681 -33.47 -27.43 33.73
N ALA A 682 -32.93 -27.33 32.51
CA ALA A 682 -32.97 -28.39 31.51
C ALA A 682 -32.13 -29.62 31.92
N PRO A 683 -32.54 -30.84 31.53
CA PRO A 683 -31.76 -32.05 31.80
C PRO A 683 -30.41 -32.04 31.05
N ALA A 684 -29.39 -32.62 31.68
CA ALA A 684 -28.05 -32.72 31.12
C ALA A 684 -28.05 -33.47 29.77
N PRO A 685 -27.22 -33.05 28.80
CA PRO A 685 -27.13 -33.70 27.50
C PRO A 685 -26.59 -35.13 27.62
N ALA A 686 -27.11 -36.02 26.78
CA ALA A 686 -26.67 -37.41 26.67
C ALA A 686 -25.19 -37.49 26.24
N PRO A 687 -24.45 -38.53 26.67
CA PRO A 687 -23.05 -38.71 26.28
C PRO A 687 -22.93 -38.85 24.75
N ARG A 688 -21.89 -38.23 24.18
CA ARG A 688 -21.57 -38.31 22.75
C ARG A 688 -21.24 -39.77 22.35
N PRO A 689 -21.62 -40.20 21.14
CA PRO A 689 -21.23 -41.49 20.60
C PRO A 689 -19.72 -41.58 20.38
N ASP A 690 -19.22 -42.81 20.44
CA ASP A 690 -17.80 -43.18 20.42
C ASP A 690 -17.18 -42.87 19.04
N PRO A 691 -16.13 -42.02 18.93
CA PRO A 691 -15.55 -41.60 17.65
C PRO A 691 -15.01 -42.76 16.79
N VAL A 692 -14.76 -43.91 17.40
CA VAL A 692 -14.28 -45.11 16.71
C VAL A 692 -15.39 -45.76 15.87
N GLN A 693 -16.65 -45.64 16.30
CA GLN A 693 -17.78 -46.23 15.59
C GLN A 693 -18.12 -45.45 14.31
N ASP A 694 -18.07 -44.12 14.37
CA ASP A 694 -18.32 -43.24 13.21
C ASP A 694 -17.25 -43.41 12.12
N ALA A 695 -16.00 -43.65 12.50
CA ALA A 695 -14.92 -43.93 11.54
C ALA A 695 -15.08 -45.29 10.85
N ILE A 696 -15.65 -46.30 11.53
CA ILE A 696 -15.92 -47.62 10.95
C ILE A 696 -17.09 -47.54 9.97
N ASP A 697 -18.14 -46.81 10.32
CA ASP A 697 -19.32 -46.65 9.47
C ASP A 697 -19.02 -45.82 8.21
N GLN A 698 -18.09 -44.87 8.29
CA GLN A 698 -17.64 -44.08 7.14
C GLN A 698 -16.79 -44.92 6.17
N VAL A 699 -15.90 -45.79 6.68
CA VAL A 699 -15.11 -46.71 5.85
C VAL A 699 -15.98 -47.79 5.18
N ILE A 700 -17.05 -48.25 5.84
CA ILE A 700 -17.97 -49.24 5.25
C ILE A 700 -18.79 -48.61 4.11
N ASN A 701 -19.20 -47.35 4.24
CA ASN A 701 -19.94 -46.65 3.20
C ASN A 701 -19.09 -46.33 1.97
N ASP A 702 -17.80 -46.04 2.14
CA ASP A 702 -16.89 -45.74 1.02
C ASP A 702 -16.47 -47.00 0.21
N ILE A 703 -16.63 -48.20 0.77
CA ILE A 703 -16.23 -49.46 0.12
C ILE A 703 -17.38 -50.09 -0.69
N PHE A 704 -18.65 -49.80 -0.34
CA PHE A 704 -19.82 -50.45 -0.93
C PHE A 704 -20.88 -49.49 -1.50
N GLY A 705 -20.61 -48.18 -1.54
CA GLY A 705 -21.51 -47.13 -2.03
C GLY A 705 -21.26 -46.70 -3.47
#